data_AF-A0A8T7E3M1-F1
#
_entry.id   AF-A0A8T7E3M1-F1
#
_cell.length_a   1.000
_cell.length_b   1.000
_cell.length_c   1.000
_cell.angle_alpha   90.00
_cell.angle_beta   90.00
_cell.angle_gamma   90.00
#
_symmetry.space_group_name_H-M   'P 1'
#
loop_
_entity.id
_entity.type
_entity.pdbx_description
1 polymer ?
#
loop_
_entity_poly.entity_id
_entity_poly.type
_entity_poly.pdbx_seq_one_letter_code
_entity_poly.pdbx_strand_id
1 'polypeptide(L)'
;MPPTAATPAGSDATAIGRFVLRRTLGKGAQGTVYLAHDPKLGRDVAIKTLNRDHHDDARLLSEARNAARLSHPNVVPLYELGVHKERPYLVYQYAAGQPLASVLAAESPLAPHRAITMLGQLLDGIASAHALGVLHRDLTPANVMVGEDDSVRILDFGIACAMKQDDVTAGIAGTVNYIAPEVLDNKVPDARSDLFSLAAMLYEMLTGRRAFDADSPMAVAYKIVNEPVRPPSRLAPAVDPGLDDLVQKALAKDPDKRFDSAEAFKRALDDYLAQGSEAGDVARSDSDAVNFLLRRINRKPDFPAISEHINEINRKAGSNNPNDAGDLAGVVLKDMGLTGKLLRLVNSAVYGQYGGQVTTISRAVVILGFEQVRAAALSIILFEQVKNGQQADRLKDSACCSFLSAMIARNLANGNEAINAEEAFISAMFNRIGRHLAIFFFPDECDEIDALSASRGISEEAAAREILGTSFNELGLAIAREWNLPEVFTASLSARPKRGKQAGKDPAAQTGQLAAFSNEVAETIALATSDADCELRLQQLVDRYRGAFGRDVAGLKQDVESALDAAKTYADILHLDRGASAVFDRVLRRLNPGDAEPEADSSGQAENAAPLSEAVVAVAASTPDERISVLTNSIVELTSTMLGEYQVGDIVAQVLEGFYRGMGFSKVLFLMRNPKQHSMQARVGLGARSDAIREQFSFKQGAGGDIFNEAARLGREFVIVDTDAERYRGKIPAWCLELAEPVSLVLFPLMVSENCIGMVYADTDEAPASINAEELKLLHTLVKQAVLAIQQSQRRG
;
A
#
# COMPACT_ATOMS: atom_id res chain seq x y z
N MET A 1 -16.75 46.73 -13.74
CA MET A 1 -16.10 47.10 -12.48
C MET A 1 -16.26 45.95 -11.49
N PRO A 2 -15.21 45.20 -11.18
CA PRO A 2 -15.16 44.35 -9.99
C PRO A 2 -14.69 45.17 -8.77
N PRO A 3 -15.02 44.73 -7.55
CA PRO A 3 -14.96 45.57 -6.36
C PRO A 3 -13.53 45.80 -5.88
N THR A 4 -13.34 47.04 -5.44
CA THR A 4 -12.13 47.62 -4.86
C THR A 4 -11.67 46.82 -3.64
N ALA A 5 -10.41 46.39 -3.65
CA ALA A 5 -9.75 45.84 -2.48
C ALA A 5 -9.81 46.86 -1.33
N ALA A 6 -10.45 46.46 -0.23
CA ALA A 6 -10.43 47.21 1.00
C ALA A 6 -9.02 47.13 1.60
N THR A 7 -8.30 48.25 1.61
CA THR A 7 -7.12 48.44 2.45
C THR A 7 -7.58 48.60 3.90
N PRO A 8 -7.10 47.79 4.87
CA PRO A 8 -7.10 48.21 6.25
C PRO A 8 -5.80 48.96 6.54
N ALA A 9 -5.93 50.24 6.85
CA ALA A 9 -4.88 51.05 7.45
C ALA A 9 -4.73 50.68 8.95
N GLY A 10 -3.48 50.51 9.39
CA GLY A 10 -3.06 50.77 10.77
C GLY A 10 -3.17 49.64 11.80
N SER A 11 -2.14 48.82 11.92
CA SER A 11 -1.47 48.56 13.21
C SER A 11 -0.09 47.96 12.91
N ASP A 12 0.94 48.36 13.65
CA ASP A 12 2.31 47.88 13.49
C ASP A 12 2.36 46.35 13.34
N ALA A 13 2.73 45.86 12.15
CA ALA A 13 3.02 44.44 11.93
C ALA A 13 4.19 44.07 12.86
N THR A 14 3.82 43.57 14.04
CA THR A 14 4.73 43.27 15.13
C THR A 14 5.53 42.05 14.68
N ALA A 15 6.72 42.23 14.12
CA ALA A 15 7.59 41.14 13.69
C ALA A 15 8.60 40.79 14.79
N ILE A 16 8.99 39.53 14.87
CA ILE A 16 10.11 39.07 15.70
C ILE A 16 11.17 38.53 14.75
N GLY A 17 12.34 39.18 14.72
CA GLY A 17 13.35 38.89 13.71
C GLY A 17 12.77 39.06 12.30
N ARG A 18 12.82 38.00 11.48
CA ARG A 18 12.23 37.98 10.13
C ARG A 18 10.76 37.54 10.08
N PHE A 19 10.22 37.07 11.20
CA PHE A 19 8.93 36.38 11.23
C PHE A 19 7.80 37.36 11.51
N VAL A 20 6.76 37.29 10.67
CA VAL A 20 5.59 38.16 10.78
C VAL A 20 4.59 37.49 11.73
N LEU A 21 4.33 38.09 12.90
CA LEU A 21 3.39 37.53 13.85
C LEU A 21 1.96 37.60 13.31
N ARG A 22 1.21 36.50 13.46
CA ARG A 22 -0.20 36.39 13.07
C ARG A 22 -1.15 36.48 14.27
N ARG A 23 -0.93 35.64 15.28
CA ARG A 23 -1.73 35.62 16.52
C ARG A 23 -0.94 35.05 17.69
N THR A 24 -1.38 35.34 18.91
CA THR A 24 -0.83 34.70 20.11
C THR A 24 -1.43 33.29 20.24
N LEU A 25 -0.58 32.28 20.48
CA LEU A 25 -0.98 30.89 20.75
C LEU A 25 -1.15 30.66 22.26
N GLY A 26 -0.29 31.26 23.10
CA GLY A 26 -0.38 31.15 24.55
C GLY A 26 0.54 32.14 25.27
N LYS A 27 0.21 32.45 26.54
CA LYS A 27 1.02 33.27 27.44
C LYS A 27 1.24 32.49 28.74
N GLY A 28 2.49 32.33 29.15
CA GLY A 28 2.87 31.65 30.39
C GLY A 28 3.97 32.39 31.13
N ALA A 29 4.34 31.88 32.31
CA ALA A 29 5.39 32.46 33.15
C ALA A 29 6.74 32.57 32.40
N GLN A 30 7.09 31.53 31.63
CA GLN A 30 8.35 31.44 30.90
C GLN A 30 8.39 32.31 29.62
N GLY A 31 7.25 32.81 29.14
CA GLY A 31 7.21 33.48 27.85
C GLY A 31 5.85 33.56 27.16
N THR A 32 5.84 34.16 25.97
CA THR A 32 4.68 34.19 25.08
C THR A 32 4.99 33.39 23.82
N VAL A 33 4.03 32.58 23.39
CA VAL A 33 4.09 31.80 22.16
C VAL A 33 3.19 32.44 21.10
N TYR A 34 3.72 32.67 19.92
CA TYR A 34 3.02 33.28 18.79
C TYR A 34 3.01 32.34 17.59
N LEU A 35 1.90 32.34 16.85
CA LEU A 35 1.89 31.87 15.47
C LEU A 35 2.47 32.97 14.60
N ALA A 36 3.46 32.66 13.80
CA ALA A 36 4.10 33.58 12.88
C ALA A 36 4.32 32.95 11.51
N HIS A 37 4.51 33.79 10.50
CA HIS A 37 4.84 33.36 9.15
C HIS A 37 6.32 33.66 8.86
N ASP A 38 7.06 32.67 8.33
CA ASP A 38 8.40 32.86 7.79
C ASP A 38 8.29 33.25 6.30
N PRO A 39 8.40 34.54 5.93
CA PRO A 39 8.26 34.97 4.54
C PRO A 39 9.39 34.46 3.64
N LYS A 40 10.53 34.05 4.21
CA LYS A 40 11.68 33.54 3.43
C LYS A 40 11.45 32.11 2.95
N LEU A 41 10.81 31.29 3.78
CA LEU A 41 10.56 29.87 3.50
C LEU A 41 9.09 29.58 3.14
N GLY A 42 8.20 30.57 3.22
CA GLY A 42 6.79 30.44 2.88
C GLY A 42 6.01 29.50 3.80
N ARG A 43 6.36 29.41 5.08
CA ARG A 43 5.76 28.46 6.04
C ARG A 43 5.36 29.13 7.35
N ASP A 44 4.37 28.56 8.03
CA ASP A 44 3.97 28.97 9.36
C ASP A 44 4.84 28.30 10.45
N VAL A 45 5.16 29.05 11.50
CA VAL A 45 6.03 28.66 12.61
C VAL A 45 5.45 29.10 13.95
N ALA A 46 5.85 28.42 15.04
CA ALA A 46 5.55 28.83 16.40
C ALA A 46 6.78 29.52 17.01
N ILE A 47 6.63 30.74 17.53
CA ILE A 47 7.72 31.52 18.12
C ILE A 47 7.47 31.71 19.61
N LYS A 48 8.37 31.18 20.43
CA LYS A 48 8.37 31.35 21.88
C LYS A 48 9.40 32.40 22.28
N THR A 49 8.93 33.53 22.80
CA THR A 49 9.81 34.56 23.39
C THR A 49 10.07 34.24 24.86
N LEU A 50 11.30 34.31 25.32
CA LEU A 50 11.65 34.00 26.71
C LEU A 50 11.67 35.26 27.58
N ASN A 51 11.05 35.18 28.76
CA ASN A 51 11.08 36.24 29.77
C ASN A 51 12.30 36.06 30.70
N ARG A 52 13.53 36.20 30.18
CA ARG A 52 14.77 36.06 30.97
C ARG A 52 15.73 37.22 30.71
N ASP A 53 16.46 37.63 31.75
CA ASP A 53 17.60 38.55 31.64
C ASP A 53 18.86 37.79 31.16
N HIS A 54 19.73 38.47 30.40
CA HIS A 54 20.92 37.99 29.63
C HIS A 54 22.01 37.19 30.39
N HIS A 55 21.78 36.77 31.63
CA HIS A 55 22.86 36.27 32.48
C HIS A 55 23.30 34.82 32.24
N ASP A 56 22.68 34.07 31.30
CA ASP A 56 22.92 32.62 31.12
C ASP A 56 22.96 32.15 29.63
N ASP A 57 23.39 33.02 28.71
CA ASP A 57 23.35 32.78 27.25
C ASP A 57 24.07 31.48 26.81
N ALA A 58 25.19 31.12 27.45
CA ALA A 58 25.98 29.96 27.06
C ALA A 58 25.26 28.62 27.32
N ARG A 59 24.56 28.50 28.45
CA ARG A 59 23.79 27.30 28.78
C ARG A 59 22.55 27.19 27.90
N LEU A 60 21.85 28.30 27.68
CA LEU A 60 20.70 28.39 26.80
C LEU A 60 21.06 27.96 25.36
N LEU A 61 22.19 28.46 24.85
CA LEU A 61 22.71 28.09 23.53
C LEU A 61 23.07 26.61 23.44
N SER A 62 23.64 26.03 24.51
CA SER A 62 23.98 24.60 24.54
C SER A 62 22.73 23.72 24.54
N GLU A 63 21.73 24.04 25.37
CA GLU A 63 20.48 23.30 25.45
C GLU A 63 19.67 23.42 24.13
N ALA A 64 19.62 24.62 23.54
CA ALA A 64 18.98 24.84 22.24
C ALA A 64 19.68 24.08 21.10
N ARG A 65 21.02 23.99 21.10
CA ARG A 65 21.75 23.20 20.10
C ARG A 65 21.45 21.70 20.20
N ASN A 66 21.34 21.17 21.42
CA ASN A 66 20.99 19.77 21.61
C ASN A 66 19.55 19.50 21.19
N ALA A 67 18.61 20.38 21.55
CA ALA A 67 17.22 20.29 21.12
C ALA A 67 17.04 20.46 19.60
N ALA A 68 17.84 21.28 18.93
CA ALA A 68 17.80 21.44 17.46
C ALA A 68 18.27 20.19 16.69
N ARG A 69 19.02 19.28 17.35
CA ARG A 69 19.41 17.98 16.77
C ARG A 69 18.31 16.93 16.88
N LEU A 70 17.28 17.19 17.69
CA LEU A 70 16.19 16.26 17.93
C LEU A 70 15.27 16.26 16.70
N SER A 71 15.22 15.13 16.01
CA SER A 71 14.33 14.89 14.88
C SER A 71 13.58 13.60 15.11
N HIS A 72 12.30 13.71 15.48
CA HIS A 72 11.43 12.57 15.75
C HIS A 72 9.98 12.94 15.40
N PRO A 73 9.17 12.03 14.85
CA PRO A 73 7.76 12.32 14.50
C PRO A 73 6.91 12.83 15.67
N ASN A 74 7.18 12.33 16.88
CA ASN A 74 6.47 12.71 18.10
C ASN A 74 7.11 13.87 18.88
N VAL A 75 8.02 14.62 18.25
CA VAL A 75 8.64 15.82 18.82
C VAL A 75 8.56 16.96 17.82
N VAL A 76 8.12 18.13 18.27
CA VAL A 76 8.12 19.32 17.43
C VAL A 76 9.55 19.85 17.25
N PRO A 77 10.08 19.92 16.02
CA PRO A 77 11.45 20.36 15.78
C PRO A 77 11.66 21.84 16.13
N LEU A 78 12.81 22.12 16.74
CA LEU A 78 13.34 23.48 16.89
C LEU A 78 14.12 23.87 15.63
N TYR A 79 13.64 24.89 14.91
CA TYR A 79 14.29 25.37 13.69
C TYR A 79 15.39 26.39 13.94
N GLU A 80 15.16 27.34 14.85
CA GLU A 80 16.06 28.48 15.01
C GLU A 80 15.99 29.02 16.43
N LEU A 81 17.15 29.44 16.95
CA LEU A 81 17.27 30.32 18.11
C LEU A 81 17.77 31.67 17.60
N GLY A 82 17.06 32.74 17.98
CA GLY A 82 17.45 34.10 17.64
C GLY A 82 17.34 35.03 18.83
N VAL A 83 17.78 36.27 18.64
CA VAL A 83 17.64 37.36 19.61
C VAL A 83 16.92 38.52 18.92
N HIS A 84 15.87 39.04 19.54
CA HIS A 84 15.15 40.20 19.04
C HIS A 84 14.91 41.18 20.19
N LYS A 85 15.38 42.43 20.02
CA LYS A 85 15.32 43.47 21.06
C LYS A 85 15.82 42.93 22.40
N GLU A 86 17.03 42.36 22.41
CA GLU A 86 17.67 41.94 23.66
C GLU A 86 16.89 40.80 24.39
N ARG A 87 16.05 40.05 23.66
CA ARG A 87 15.35 38.89 24.20
C ARG A 87 15.54 37.68 23.31
N PRO A 88 15.96 36.53 23.85
CA PRO A 88 16.04 35.31 23.07
C PRO A 88 14.64 34.81 22.70
N TYR A 89 14.52 34.28 21.48
CA TYR A 89 13.32 33.63 20.99
C TYR A 89 13.66 32.32 20.29
N LEU A 90 12.79 31.34 20.45
CA LEU A 90 12.89 30.01 19.85
C LEU A 90 11.82 29.87 18.77
N VAL A 91 12.21 29.34 17.61
CA VAL A 91 11.32 29.12 16.46
C VAL A 91 11.15 27.63 16.28
N TYR A 92 9.93 27.15 16.49
CA TYR A 92 9.54 25.77 16.32
C TYR A 92 8.72 25.57 15.04
N GLN A 93 8.68 24.33 14.56
CA GLN A 93 7.64 23.94 13.61
C GLN A 93 6.26 24.22 14.21
N TYR A 94 5.36 24.81 13.42
CA TYR A 94 3.97 24.89 13.83
C TYR A 94 3.32 23.50 13.73
N ALA A 95 2.88 22.96 14.88
CA ALA A 95 2.10 21.73 14.94
C ALA A 95 0.61 22.05 14.93
N ALA A 96 -0.11 21.53 13.92
CA ALA A 96 -1.57 21.59 13.88
C ALA A 96 -2.17 20.56 14.86
N GLY A 97 -3.33 20.86 15.43
CA GLY A 97 -4.03 20.00 16.38
C GLY A 97 -4.58 20.76 17.59
N GLN A 98 -4.97 20.02 18.63
CA GLN A 98 -5.38 20.58 19.93
C GLN A 98 -4.47 20.09 21.07
N PRO A 99 -4.16 20.93 22.08
CA PRO A 99 -3.39 20.48 23.23
C PRO A 99 -4.10 19.32 23.95
N LEU A 100 -3.36 18.35 24.47
CA LEU A 100 -3.92 17.22 25.21
C LEU A 100 -4.74 17.71 26.41
N ALA A 101 -4.37 18.84 27.03
CA ALA A 101 -5.18 19.50 28.06
C ALA A 101 -6.60 19.86 27.58
N SER A 102 -6.75 20.32 26.33
CA SER A 102 -8.04 20.62 25.72
C SER A 102 -8.81 19.34 25.39
N VAL A 103 -8.13 18.30 24.93
CA VAL A 103 -8.72 16.98 24.69
C VAL A 103 -9.27 16.40 25.99
N LEU A 104 -8.49 16.43 27.07
CA LEU A 104 -8.92 15.98 28.40
C LEU A 104 -10.05 16.83 29.00
N ALA A 105 -10.13 18.11 28.65
CA ALA A 105 -11.26 18.94 29.06
C ALA A 105 -12.56 18.58 28.31
N ALA A 106 -12.46 18.10 27.07
CA ALA A 106 -13.61 17.78 26.23
C ALA A 106 -14.07 16.32 26.35
N GLU A 107 -13.13 15.38 26.50
CA GLU A 107 -13.33 13.95 26.31
C GLU A 107 -12.52 13.17 27.36
N SER A 108 -12.91 13.26 28.62
CA SER A 108 -12.22 12.56 29.72
C SER A 108 -13.21 11.82 30.61
N PRO A 109 -12.93 10.57 31.02
CA PRO A 109 -11.72 9.77 30.72
C PRO A 109 -11.64 9.31 29.26
N LEU A 110 -10.41 9.09 28.77
CA LEU A 110 -10.14 8.51 27.45
C LEU A 110 -10.26 6.97 27.49
N ALA A 111 -10.60 6.38 26.34
CA ALA A 111 -10.55 4.93 26.19
C ALA A 111 -9.14 4.39 26.49
N PRO A 112 -8.97 3.33 27.32
CA PRO A 112 -7.65 2.86 27.76
C PRO A 112 -6.68 2.60 26.62
N HIS A 113 -7.14 1.96 25.53
CA HIS A 113 -6.31 1.73 24.35
C HIS A 113 -5.81 3.04 23.73
N ARG A 114 -6.65 4.07 23.62
CA ARG A 114 -6.27 5.39 23.07
C ARG A 114 -5.22 6.05 23.95
N ALA A 115 -5.44 6.06 25.27
CA ALA A 115 -4.49 6.59 26.25
C ALA A 115 -3.12 5.89 26.20
N ILE A 116 -3.13 4.56 26.13
CA ILE A 116 -1.92 3.73 26.00
C ILE A 116 -1.19 4.00 24.67
N THR A 117 -1.93 4.13 23.57
CA THR A 117 -1.35 4.43 22.24
C THR A 117 -0.70 5.81 22.21
N MET A 118 -1.35 6.81 22.81
CA MET A 118 -0.77 8.15 22.96
C MET A 118 0.48 8.10 23.86
N LEU A 119 0.45 7.38 24.97
CA LEU A 119 1.62 7.22 25.83
C LEU A 119 2.79 6.55 25.10
N GLY A 120 2.55 5.49 24.32
CA GLY A 120 3.59 4.82 23.55
C GLY A 120 4.33 5.78 22.60
N GLN A 121 3.60 6.62 21.89
CA GLN A 121 4.17 7.67 21.04
C GLN A 121 4.97 8.72 21.82
N LEU A 122 4.49 9.13 23.01
CA LEU A 122 5.22 10.06 23.88
C LEU A 122 6.52 9.43 24.40
N LEU A 123 6.50 8.14 24.72
CA LEU A 123 7.68 7.39 25.14
C LEU A 123 8.71 7.30 24.01
N ASP A 124 8.29 7.08 22.76
CA ASP A 124 9.18 7.10 21.59
C ASP A 124 9.84 8.49 21.41
N GLY A 125 9.05 9.56 21.54
CA GLY A 125 9.55 10.93 21.47
C GLY A 125 10.55 11.27 22.57
N ILE A 126 10.27 10.87 23.82
CA ILE A 126 11.15 11.18 24.95
C ILE A 126 12.41 10.33 24.95
N ALA A 127 12.33 9.07 24.50
CA ALA A 127 13.48 8.19 24.31
C ALA A 127 14.52 8.82 23.38
N SER A 128 14.07 9.36 22.24
CA SER A 128 14.93 10.05 21.28
C SER A 128 15.67 11.25 21.91
N ALA A 129 15.00 11.99 22.80
CA ALA A 129 15.61 13.12 23.51
C ALA A 129 16.61 12.68 24.59
N HIS A 130 16.25 11.66 25.38
CA HIS A 130 17.10 11.09 26.42
C HIS A 130 18.39 10.50 25.84
N ALA A 131 18.33 9.89 24.65
CA ALA A 131 19.50 9.39 23.92
C ALA A 131 20.51 10.50 23.55
N LEU A 132 20.04 11.75 23.42
CA LEU A 132 20.88 12.93 23.18
C LEU A 132 21.26 13.68 24.47
N GLY A 133 20.92 13.11 25.65
CA GLY A 133 21.16 13.73 26.95
C GLY A 133 20.27 14.95 27.23
N VAL A 134 19.13 15.07 26.54
CA VAL A 134 18.17 16.17 26.70
C VAL A 134 17.00 15.71 27.56
N LEU A 135 16.78 16.37 28.69
CA LEU A 135 15.61 16.17 29.55
C LEU A 135 14.53 17.21 29.23
N HIS A 136 13.26 16.82 29.30
CA HIS A 136 12.16 17.74 29.03
C HIS A 136 11.84 18.62 30.25
N ARG A 137 11.73 18.04 31.45
CA ARG A 137 11.52 18.72 32.76
C ARG A 137 10.16 19.40 32.99
N ASP A 138 9.39 19.65 31.93
CA ASP A 138 8.07 20.30 32.01
C ASP A 138 6.99 19.54 31.23
N LEU A 139 6.98 18.21 31.30
CA LEU A 139 5.98 17.40 30.60
C LEU A 139 4.61 17.54 31.27
N THR A 140 3.66 18.11 30.52
CA THR A 140 2.27 18.32 30.96
C THR A 140 1.31 18.16 29.77
N PRO A 141 0.01 17.96 29.99
CA PRO A 141 -0.97 17.88 28.91
C PRO A 141 -1.03 19.15 28.03
N ALA A 142 -0.60 20.31 28.53
CA ALA A 142 -0.53 21.54 27.74
C ALA A 142 0.65 21.55 26.75
N ASN A 143 1.69 20.76 27.01
CA ASN A 143 2.90 20.64 26.20
C ASN A 143 2.87 19.42 25.26
N VAL A 144 1.69 18.82 25.05
CA VAL A 144 1.47 17.74 24.10
C VAL A 144 0.40 18.17 23.12
N MET A 145 0.70 18.12 21.82
CA MET A 145 -0.26 18.34 20.75
C MET A 145 -0.84 17.04 20.25
N VAL A 146 -2.16 16.99 20.08
CA VAL A 146 -2.91 15.86 19.53
C VAL A 146 -3.48 16.24 18.16
N GLY A 147 -3.13 15.46 17.14
CA GLY A 147 -3.67 15.55 15.78
C GLY A 147 -5.06 14.91 15.65
N GLU A 148 -5.70 15.07 14.49
CA GLU A 148 -7.01 14.47 14.21
C GLU A 148 -6.98 12.94 14.15
N ASP A 149 -5.80 12.37 13.92
CA ASP A 149 -5.50 10.94 13.83
C ASP A 149 -4.94 10.34 15.14
N ASP A 150 -5.08 11.04 16.27
CA ASP A 150 -4.46 10.71 17.56
C ASP A 150 -2.91 10.64 17.52
N SER A 151 -2.28 11.20 16.48
CA SER A 151 -0.84 11.43 16.50
C SER A 151 -0.50 12.46 17.57
N VAL A 152 0.51 12.19 18.39
CA VAL A 152 0.93 13.10 19.47
C VAL A 152 2.30 13.68 19.21
N ARG A 153 2.48 14.97 19.54
CA ARG A 153 3.78 15.64 19.42
C ARG A 153 4.10 16.44 20.68
N ILE A 154 5.28 16.18 21.23
CA ILE A 154 5.83 16.88 22.40
C ILE A 154 6.30 18.27 21.96
N LEU A 155 5.86 19.30 22.68
CA LEU A 155 6.24 20.70 22.51
C LEU A 155 7.33 21.09 23.50
N ASP A 156 8.12 22.12 23.16
CA ASP A 156 8.88 22.93 24.13
C ASP A 156 9.80 22.12 25.09
N PHE A 157 10.76 21.38 24.54
CA PHE A 157 11.85 20.80 25.33
C PHE A 157 12.52 21.88 26.19
N GLY A 158 12.78 21.54 27.46
CA GLY A 158 13.07 22.42 28.61
C GLY A 158 14.32 23.31 28.55
N ILE A 159 14.65 23.87 27.38
CA ILE A 159 15.65 24.91 27.11
C ILE A 159 15.48 26.14 28.05
N ALA A 160 14.30 26.31 28.66
CA ALA A 160 14.00 27.42 29.57
C ALA A 160 14.16 27.09 31.08
N CYS A 161 14.30 25.82 31.48
CA CYS A 161 14.21 25.42 32.89
C CYS A 161 15.58 25.41 33.59
N ALA A 162 16.05 26.60 33.96
CA ALA A 162 16.79 26.79 35.20
C ALA A 162 15.80 27.24 36.27
N MET A 163 14.92 26.33 36.71
CA MET A 163 14.01 26.64 37.83
C MET A 163 14.86 26.86 39.08
N LYS A 164 14.91 28.10 39.56
CA LYS A 164 15.39 28.41 40.91
C LYS A 164 14.25 28.16 41.89
N GLN A 165 14.59 27.76 43.12
CA GLN A 165 13.68 27.44 44.23
C GLN A 165 12.49 28.43 44.38
N ASP A 166 12.71 29.71 44.09
CA ASP A 166 11.69 30.75 44.29
C ASP A 166 10.47 30.62 43.34
N ASP A 167 10.64 30.04 42.15
CA ASP A 167 9.56 29.89 41.15
C ASP A 167 8.61 28.71 41.45
N VAL A 168 9.06 27.70 42.20
CA VAL A 168 8.24 26.52 42.57
C VAL A 168 7.19 26.90 43.61
N THR A 169 7.51 27.87 44.48
CA THR A 169 6.60 28.43 45.50
C THR A 169 5.76 29.60 45.00
N ALA A 170 6.20 30.31 43.96
CA ALA A 170 5.52 31.49 43.42
C ALA A 170 4.49 31.14 42.32
N GLY A 171 3.46 30.39 42.68
CA GLY A 171 2.15 30.53 42.03
C GLY A 171 2.00 30.06 40.58
N ILE A 172 2.41 28.83 40.24
CA ILE A 172 1.92 28.15 39.03
C ILE A 172 0.91 27.07 39.45
N ALA A 173 -0.35 27.48 39.64
CA ALA A 173 -1.46 26.67 40.15
C ALA A 173 -1.91 25.47 39.27
N GLY A 174 -1.14 25.09 38.24
CA GLY A 174 -1.49 24.02 37.31
C GLY A 174 -0.39 23.00 37.00
N THR A 175 0.89 23.37 37.12
CA THR A 175 2.03 22.55 36.68
C THR A 175 2.51 21.55 37.74
N VAL A 176 2.26 21.83 39.03
CA VAL A 176 2.80 21.03 40.15
C VAL A 176 2.38 19.56 40.08
N ASN A 177 1.19 19.25 39.53
CA ASN A 177 0.59 17.91 39.54
C ASN A 177 1.38 16.84 38.77
N TYR A 178 2.31 17.24 37.90
CA TYR A 178 3.12 16.32 37.08
C TYR A 178 4.60 16.35 37.45
N ILE A 179 5.00 17.15 38.45
CA ILE A 179 6.39 17.27 38.88
C ILE A 179 6.80 16.02 39.65
N ALA A 180 7.98 15.48 39.33
CA ALA A 180 8.52 14.32 40.03
C ALA A 180 8.95 14.66 41.49
N PRO A 181 8.79 13.76 42.46
CA PRO A 181 9.13 13.98 43.87
C PRO A 181 10.54 14.51 44.10
N GLU A 182 11.52 13.98 43.38
CA GLU A 182 12.93 14.38 43.49
C GLU A 182 13.19 15.82 43.06
N VAL A 183 12.36 16.38 42.15
CA VAL A 183 12.44 17.78 41.75
C VAL A 183 11.93 18.68 42.88
N LEU A 184 10.87 18.27 43.59
CA LEU A 184 10.36 19.00 44.76
C LEU A 184 11.35 18.97 45.94
N ASP A 185 12.09 17.87 46.09
CA ASP A 185 13.16 17.70 47.08
C ASP A 185 14.47 18.45 46.72
N ASN A 186 14.54 19.17 45.60
CA ASN A 186 15.75 19.79 45.06
C ASN A 186 16.91 18.80 44.77
N LYS A 187 16.58 17.54 44.47
CA LYS A 187 17.55 16.58 43.93
C LYS A 187 17.72 16.84 42.43
N VAL A 188 18.82 16.37 41.85
CA VAL A 188 19.10 16.53 40.42
C VAL A 188 18.15 15.63 39.62
N PRO A 189 17.28 16.18 38.76
CA PRO A 189 16.40 15.36 37.92
C PRO A 189 17.19 14.62 36.85
N ASP A 190 16.72 13.42 36.52
CA ASP A 190 17.24 12.58 35.44
C ASP A 190 16.09 12.17 34.47
N ALA A 191 16.37 11.23 33.57
CA ALA A 191 15.38 10.72 32.62
C ALA A 191 14.11 10.17 33.29
N ARG A 192 14.24 9.61 34.51
CA ARG A 192 13.13 8.99 35.26
C ARG A 192 12.18 10.04 35.84
N SER A 193 12.61 11.30 35.95
CA SER A 193 11.73 12.41 36.28
C SER A 193 10.69 12.67 35.17
N ASP A 194 11.11 12.62 33.90
CA ASP A 194 10.19 12.76 32.75
C ASP A 194 9.21 11.57 32.67
N LEU A 195 9.66 10.35 33.00
CA LEU A 195 8.80 9.15 33.05
C LEU A 195 7.69 9.26 34.10
N PHE A 196 7.98 9.86 35.25
CA PHE A 196 6.97 10.13 36.27
C PHE A 196 5.91 11.09 35.76
N SER A 197 6.30 12.16 35.06
CA SER A 197 5.36 13.11 34.46
C SER A 197 4.48 12.46 33.39
N LEU A 198 5.06 11.61 32.52
CA LEU A 198 4.30 10.83 31.54
C LEU A 198 3.29 9.88 32.20
N ALA A 199 3.68 9.22 33.30
CA ALA A 199 2.79 8.32 34.03
C ALA A 199 1.66 9.07 34.74
N ALA A 200 1.92 10.27 35.26
CA ALA A 200 0.89 11.12 35.84
C ALA A 200 -0.12 11.58 34.78
N MET A 201 0.34 11.86 33.55
CA MET A 201 -0.55 12.12 32.41
C MET A 201 -1.34 10.88 32.00
N LEU A 202 -0.73 9.69 31.92
CA LEU A 202 -1.46 8.45 31.64
C LEU A 202 -2.57 8.22 32.66
N TYR A 203 -2.26 8.42 33.95
CA TYR A 203 -3.25 8.29 35.02
C TYR A 203 -4.48 9.18 34.79
N GLU A 204 -4.25 10.45 34.42
CA GLU A 204 -5.32 11.39 34.13
C GLU A 204 -6.08 11.03 32.85
N MET A 205 -5.39 10.58 31.80
CA MET A 205 -6.04 10.07 30.59
C MET A 205 -6.98 8.90 30.88
N LEU A 206 -6.58 7.97 31.74
CA LEU A 206 -7.34 6.76 32.06
C LEU A 206 -8.51 7.00 33.02
N THR A 207 -8.32 7.87 34.02
CA THR A 207 -9.28 8.03 35.12
C THR A 207 -10.11 9.31 35.02
N GLY A 208 -9.69 10.24 34.17
CA GLY A 208 -10.18 11.60 34.11
C GLY A 208 -9.93 12.44 35.36
N ARG A 209 -9.06 11.96 36.25
CA ARG A 209 -8.66 12.64 37.48
C ARG A 209 -7.15 12.69 37.56
N ARG A 210 -6.62 13.79 38.09
CA ARG A 210 -5.18 13.90 38.36
C ARG A 210 -4.75 12.88 39.41
N ALA A 211 -3.54 12.33 39.24
CA ALA A 211 -2.96 11.37 40.20
C ALA A 211 -2.79 11.99 41.60
N PHE A 212 -2.41 13.27 41.63
CA PHE A 212 -2.26 14.07 42.83
C PHE A 212 -3.11 15.33 42.68
N ASP A 213 -4.16 15.45 43.48
CA ASP A 213 -5.07 16.60 43.45
C ASP A 213 -5.38 17.08 44.86
N ALA A 214 -5.33 18.40 45.07
CA ALA A 214 -5.59 19.05 46.35
C ALA A 214 -5.88 20.55 46.18
N ASP A 215 -6.49 21.15 47.21
CA ASP A 215 -6.95 22.55 47.17
C ASP A 215 -5.83 23.60 47.16
N SER A 216 -4.57 23.21 47.33
CA SER A 216 -3.42 24.12 47.26
C SER A 216 -2.19 23.46 46.63
N PRO A 217 -1.33 24.23 45.92
CA PRO A 217 -0.10 23.70 45.33
C PRO A 217 0.84 23.03 46.35
N MET A 218 0.90 23.55 47.57
CA MET A 218 1.68 22.93 48.66
C MET A 218 1.09 21.60 49.11
N ALA A 219 -0.25 21.47 49.16
CA ALA A 219 -0.89 20.20 49.46
C ALA A 219 -0.67 19.19 48.33
N VAL A 220 -0.72 19.61 47.07
CA VAL A 220 -0.36 18.74 45.93
C VAL A 220 1.09 18.25 46.05
N ALA A 221 2.05 19.16 46.30
CA ALA A 221 3.45 18.79 46.49
C ALA A 221 3.63 17.78 47.64
N TYR A 222 2.92 17.98 48.75
CA TYR A 222 2.91 17.03 49.85
C TYR A 222 2.41 15.64 49.42
N LYS A 223 1.33 15.56 48.63
CA LYS A 223 0.81 14.29 48.10
C LYS A 223 1.78 13.62 47.13
N ILE A 224 2.44 14.41 46.28
CA ILE A 224 3.45 13.90 45.35
C ILE A 224 4.58 13.23 46.12
N VAL A 225 5.05 13.82 47.22
CA VAL A 225 6.16 13.26 48.00
C VAL A 225 5.71 12.09 48.90
N ASN A 226 4.53 12.20 49.54
CA ASN A 226 4.18 11.34 50.68
C ASN A 226 3.03 10.35 50.43
N GLU A 227 2.08 10.66 49.53
CA GLU A 227 0.88 9.83 49.36
C GLU A 227 1.00 8.84 48.19
N PRO A 228 0.64 7.55 48.38
CA PRO A 228 0.59 6.60 47.27
C PRO A 228 -0.56 6.94 46.32
N VAL A 229 -0.36 6.66 45.04
CA VAL A 229 -1.39 6.84 44.00
C VAL A 229 -2.39 5.69 44.08
N ARG A 230 -3.68 6.01 44.02
CA ARG A 230 -4.72 4.97 43.96
C ARG A 230 -4.63 4.23 42.63
N PRO A 231 -4.88 2.92 42.54
CA PRO A 231 -4.83 2.22 41.26
C PRO A 231 -5.91 2.75 40.28
N PRO A 232 -5.59 3.01 39.00
CA PRO A 232 -6.55 3.42 37.98
C PRO A 232 -7.82 2.55 37.88
N SER A 233 -7.68 1.22 37.96
CA SER A 233 -8.81 0.27 37.87
C SER A 233 -9.87 0.47 38.96
N ARG A 234 -9.47 1.06 40.10
CA ARG A 234 -10.38 1.37 41.23
C ARG A 234 -11.25 2.59 40.97
N LEU A 235 -10.86 3.46 40.03
CA LEU A 235 -11.59 4.68 39.69
C LEU A 235 -12.32 4.56 38.34
N ALA A 236 -11.75 3.83 37.39
CA ALA A 236 -12.29 3.64 36.06
C ALA A 236 -12.46 2.13 35.77
N PRO A 237 -13.70 1.60 35.79
CA PRO A 237 -13.96 0.17 35.57
C PRO A 237 -13.50 -0.38 34.21
N ALA A 238 -13.33 0.49 33.22
CA ALA A 238 -12.83 0.13 31.89
C ALA A 238 -11.31 -0.15 31.89
N VAL A 239 -10.59 0.24 32.95
CA VAL A 239 -9.15 0.01 33.07
C VAL A 239 -8.91 -1.36 33.69
N ASP A 240 -8.23 -2.22 32.95
CA ASP A 240 -7.80 -3.54 33.42
C ASP A 240 -6.81 -3.40 34.60
N PRO A 241 -7.04 -4.12 35.72
CA PRO A 241 -6.12 -4.18 36.84
C PRO A 241 -4.65 -4.49 36.47
N GLY A 242 -4.39 -5.20 35.37
CA GLY A 242 -3.01 -5.44 34.89
C GLY A 242 -2.23 -4.16 34.55
N LEU A 243 -2.93 -3.07 34.22
CA LEU A 243 -2.31 -1.77 33.96
C LEU A 243 -1.92 -1.03 35.25
N ASP A 244 -2.52 -1.39 36.39
CA ASP A 244 -2.27 -0.72 37.66
C ASP A 244 -0.81 -0.84 38.08
N ASP A 245 -0.19 -2.01 37.90
CA ASP A 245 1.18 -2.27 38.30
C ASP A 245 2.18 -1.44 37.49
N LEU A 246 1.94 -1.28 36.18
CA LEU A 246 2.75 -0.43 35.31
C LEU A 246 2.67 1.04 35.73
N VAL A 247 1.46 1.54 35.98
CA VAL A 247 1.22 2.93 36.38
C VAL A 247 1.82 3.20 37.76
N GLN A 248 1.65 2.28 38.71
CA GLN A 248 2.22 2.42 40.05
C GLN A 248 3.76 2.37 40.04
N LYS A 249 4.35 1.49 39.24
CA LYS A 249 5.80 1.42 39.08
C LYS A 249 6.35 2.74 38.51
N ALA A 250 5.73 3.28 37.47
CA ALA A 250 6.17 4.55 36.88
C ALA A 250 5.93 5.76 37.82
N LEU A 251 4.92 5.70 38.69
CA LEU A 251 4.63 6.72 39.72
C LEU A 251 5.30 6.45 41.07
N ALA A 252 6.26 5.52 41.14
CA ALA A 252 7.00 5.25 42.36
C ALA A 252 7.73 6.51 42.86
N LYS A 253 7.70 6.74 44.18
CA LYS A 253 8.31 7.96 44.75
C LYS A 253 9.82 7.99 44.62
N ASP A 254 10.41 6.82 44.83
CA ASP A 254 11.83 6.55 44.65
C ASP A 254 12.12 6.33 43.15
N PRO A 255 12.97 7.17 42.51
CA PRO A 255 13.33 7.03 41.10
C PRO A 255 13.91 5.65 40.77
N ASP A 256 14.67 5.03 41.68
CA ASP A 256 15.28 3.71 41.46
C ASP A 256 14.26 2.56 41.39
N LYS A 257 13.01 2.81 41.79
CA LYS A 257 11.91 1.85 41.68
C LYS A 257 11.08 2.03 40.40
N ARG A 258 11.35 3.08 39.62
CA ARG A 258 10.67 3.33 38.34
C ARG A 258 11.29 2.48 37.23
N PHE A 259 10.80 2.68 36.01
CA PHE A 259 11.47 2.14 34.82
C PHE A 259 12.82 2.85 34.61
N ASP A 260 13.83 2.09 34.21
CA ASP A 260 15.18 2.64 34.00
C ASP A 260 15.26 3.59 32.81
N SER A 261 14.41 3.39 31.80
CA SER A 261 14.37 4.22 30.60
C SER A 261 12.97 4.25 29.97
N ALA A 262 12.77 5.19 29.03
CA ALA A 262 11.53 5.29 28.26
C ALA A 262 11.26 4.02 27.43
N GLU A 263 12.30 3.42 26.86
CA GLU A 263 12.22 2.16 26.12
C GLU A 263 11.83 0.99 27.02
N ALA A 264 12.34 0.95 28.27
CA ALA A 264 11.95 -0.08 29.23
C ALA A 264 10.48 0.06 29.65
N PHE A 265 9.99 1.30 29.82
CA PHE A 265 8.58 1.55 30.09
C PHE A 265 7.72 1.16 28.88
N LYS A 266 8.12 1.58 27.67
CA LYS A 266 7.40 1.23 26.44
C LYS A 266 7.34 -0.29 26.24
N ARG A 267 8.44 -1.01 26.45
CA ARG A 267 8.46 -2.47 26.34
C ARG A 267 7.49 -3.12 27.31
N ALA A 268 7.47 -2.68 28.57
CA ALA A 268 6.52 -3.20 29.55
C ALA A 268 5.06 -2.89 29.18
N LEU A 269 4.81 -1.75 28.54
CA LEU A 269 3.49 -1.39 28.02
C LEU A 269 3.09 -2.26 26.80
N ASP A 270 4.02 -2.52 25.89
CA ASP A 270 3.83 -3.40 24.74
C ASP A 270 3.62 -4.86 25.20
N ASP A 271 4.40 -5.32 26.18
CA ASP A 271 4.26 -6.65 26.80
C ASP A 271 2.90 -6.79 27.48
N TYR A 272 2.41 -5.75 28.16
CA TYR A 272 1.06 -5.74 28.73
C TYR A 272 -0.02 -5.83 27.64
N LEU A 273 0.14 -5.12 26.52
CA LEU A 273 -0.78 -5.24 25.38
C LEU A 273 -0.74 -6.65 24.76
N ALA A 274 0.41 -7.32 24.80
CA ALA A 274 0.57 -8.70 24.34
C ALA A 274 0.01 -9.72 25.34
N GLN A 275 0.19 -9.52 26.65
CA GLN A 275 -0.28 -10.42 27.72
C GLN A 275 -1.79 -10.30 27.96
N GLY A 276 -2.36 -9.10 27.78
CA GLY A 276 -3.81 -8.90 27.67
C GLY A 276 -4.44 -9.66 26.49
N SER A 277 -3.62 -10.24 25.60
CA SER A 277 -4.05 -11.20 24.59
C SER A 277 -4.05 -12.66 25.01
N GLU A 278 -3.39 -13.05 26.11
CA GLU A 278 -3.37 -14.43 26.62
C GLU A 278 -4.22 -14.63 27.89
N ALA A 279 -4.42 -13.61 28.72
CA ALA A 279 -5.12 -13.75 30.02
C ALA A 279 -6.62 -13.34 30.03
N GLY A 280 -7.14 -12.83 28.91
CA GLY A 280 -8.50 -12.34 28.75
C GLY A 280 -9.50 -13.37 28.18
N ASP A 281 -9.46 -14.61 28.67
CA ASP A 281 -10.34 -15.70 28.24
C ASP A 281 -11.64 -15.74 29.06
N VAL A 282 -12.41 -14.64 29.09
CA VAL A 282 -13.87 -14.64 29.29
C VAL A 282 -14.42 -13.33 28.72
N ALA A 283 -15.06 -13.41 27.55
CA ALA A 283 -15.85 -12.35 26.89
C ALA A 283 -15.06 -11.18 26.26
N ARG A 284 -14.23 -11.47 25.24
CA ARG A 284 -13.94 -10.48 24.19
C ARG A 284 -15.20 -10.29 23.32
N SER A 285 -15.55 -9.03 23.06
CA SER A 285 -16.42 -8.71 21.92
C SER A 285 -15.65 -9.04 20.65
N ASP A 286 -16.26 -9.78 19.72
CA ASP A 286 -15.67 -10.11 18.40
C ASP A 286 -15.15 -8.84 17.67
N SER A 287 -15.70 -7.66 18.01
CA SER A 287 -15.26 -6.38 17.46
C SER A 287 -13.87 -5.92 17.90
N ASP A 288 -13.40 -6.29 19.10
CA ASP A 288 -12.14 -5.77 19.66
C ASP A 288 -10.92 -6.45 19.05
N ALA A 289 -11.00 -7.76 18.79
CA ALA A 289 -9.98 -8.52 18.08
C ALA A 289 -9.85 -8.07 16.62
N VAL A 290 -10.98 -7.83 15.95
CA VAL A 290 -11.01 -7.30 14.58
C VAL A 290 -10.37 -5.91 14.53
N ASN A 291 -10.75 -5.00 15.42
CA ASN A 291 -10.19 -3.65 15.49
C ASN A 291 -8.68 -3.65 15.74
N PHE A 292 -8.17 -4.62 16.51
CA PHE A 292 -6.73 -4.80 16.72
C PHE A 292 -6.00 -5.19 15.43
N LEU A 293 -6.51 -6.19 14.70
CA LEU A 293 -5.90 -6.61 13.43
C LEU A 293 -5.95 -5.49 12.38
N LEU A 294 -7.07 -4.74 12.30
CA LEU A 294 -7.18 -3.58 11.41
C LEU A 294 -6.11 -2.52 11.69
N ARG A 295 -5.79 -2.24 12.95
CA ARG A 295 -4.72 -1.30 13.31
C ARG A 295 -3.34 -1.79 12.89
N ARG A 296 -3.07 -3.10 13.02
CA ARG A 296 -1.79 -3.70 12.61
C ARG A 296 -1.64 -3.70 11.07
N ILE A 297 -2.75 -3.91 10.36
CA ILE A 297 -2.83 -3.80 8.90
C ILE A 297 -2.62 -2.33 8.45
N ASN A 298 -3.32 -1.38 9.06
CA ASN A 298 -3.25 0.06 8.72
C ASN A 298 -1.87 0.70 8.94
N ARG A 299 -1.03 0.13 9.81
CA ARG A 299 0.35 0.60 10.06
C ARG A 299 1.36 0.15 9.01
N LYS A 300 1.01 -0.81 8.14
CA LYS A 300 1.89 -1.29 7.07
C LYS A 300 1.69 -0.44 5.81
N PRO A 301 2.78 0.05 5.17
CA PRO A 301 2.70 1.08 4.13
C PRO A 301 1.89 0.67 2.88
N ASP A 302 1.77 -0.64 2.62
CA ASP A 302 1.05 -1.16 1.46
C ASP A 302 -0.49 -1.06 1.60
N PHE A 303 -1.02 -1.05 2.83
CA PHE A 303 -2.46 -1.03 3.06
C PHE A 303 -3.13 0.33 2.84
N PRO A 304 -2.58 1.48 3.32
CA PRO A 304 -3.13 2.80 3.02
C PRO A 304 -3.23 3.09 1.53
N ALA A 305 -2.26 2.64 0.73
CA ALA A 305 -2.29 2.79 -0.72
C ALA A 305 -3.43 1.98 -1.38
N ILE A 306 -3.66 0.74 -0.93
CA ILE A 306 -4.77 -0.10 -1.42
C ILE A 306 -6.13 0.50 -1.01
N SER A 307 -6.23 0.93 0.25
CA SER A 307 -7.45 1.52 0.82
C SER A 307 -7.83 2.85 0.15
N GLU A 308 -6.85 3.70 -0.19
CA GLU A 308 -7.08 4.96 -0.88
C GLU A 308 -7.62 4.75 -2.31
N HIS A 309 -7.05 3.81 -3.07
CA HIS A 309 -7.53 3.49 -4.41
C HIS A 309 -8.94 2.88 -4.41
N ILE A 310 -9.21 1.93 -3.50
CA ILE A 310 -10.53 1.30 -3.38
C ILE A 310 -11.59 2.32 -2.93
N ASN A 311 -11.27 3.17 -1.96
CA ASN A 311 -12.17 4.22 -1.51
C ASN A 311 -12.36 5.33 -2.57
N GLU A 312 -11.35 5.65 -3.41
CA GLU A 312 -11.53 6.59 -4.53
C GLU A 312 -12.51 6.04 -5.57
N ILE A 313 -12.41 4.75 -5.90
CA ILE A 313 -13.33 4.04 -6.79
C ILE A 313 -14.74 4.04 -6.20
N ASN A 314 -14.91 3.67 -4.93
CA ASN A 314 -16.23 3.59 -4.28
C ASN A 314 -16.87 4.96 -4.06
N ARG A 315 -16.11 5.99 -3.65
CA ARG A 315 -16.62 7.35 -3.44
C ARG A 315 -17.17 7.99 -4.70
N LYS A 316 -16.52 7.76 -5.84
CA LYS A 316 -16.95 8.28 -7.14
C LYS A 316 -18.00 7.41 -7.82
N ALA A 317 -18.27 6.23 -7.27
CA ALA A 317 -19.25 5.27 -7.74
C ALA A 317 -20.55 5.23 -6.93
N GLY A 318 -20.66 6.01 -5.85
CA GLY A 318 -21.81 6.04 -4.95
C GLY A 318 -22.86 7.12 -5.26
N SER A 319 -22.65 7.99 -6.27
CA SER A 319 -23.72 8.86 -6.76
C SER A 319 -24.67 8.06 -7.66
N ASN A 320 -25.96 8.36 -7.66
CA ASN A 320 -26.94 7.75 -8.58
C ASN A 320 -27.07 8.62 -9.86
N ASN A 321 -25.95 9.04 -10.47
CA ASN A 321 -25.94 10.07 -11.51
C ASN A 321 -25.56 9.50 -12.89
N PRO A 322 -26.26 9.85 -13.97
CA PRO A 322 -25.93 9.36 -15.32
C PRO A 322 -24.53 9.76 -15.85
N ASN A 323 -23.75 10.58 -15.11
CA ASN A 323 -22.34 10.89 -15.39
C ASN A 323 -21.33 9.91 -14.74
N ASP A 324 -21.76 8.96 -13.90
CA ASP A 324 -20.87 8.08 -13.14
C ASP A 324 -19.96 7.22 -14.05
N ALA A 325 -20.46 6.83 -15.23
CA ALA A 325 -19.68 6.09 -16.23
C ALA A 325 -18.43 6.85 -16.73
N GLY A 326 -18.50 8.18 -16.80
CA GLY A 326 -17.36 9.03 -17.16
C GLY A 326 -16.38 9.20 -16.01
N ASP A 327 -16.88 9.26 -14.78
CA ASP A 327 -16.06 9.46 -13.57
C ASP A 327 -15.31 8.18 -13.15
N LEU A 328 -15.94 7.00 -13.24
CA LEU A 328 -15.27 5.71 -13.06
C LEU A 328 -14.26 5.44 -14.17
N ALA A 329 -14.61 5.74 -15.43
CA ALA A 329 -13.64 5.70 -16.52
C ALA A 329 -12.46 6.63 -16.23
N GLY A 330 -12.70 7.84 -15.72
CA GLY A 330 -11.65 8.77 -15.33
C GLY A 330 -10.74 8.28 -14.20
N VAL A 331 -11.25 7.53 -13.22
CA VAL A 331 -10.45 6.92 -12.13
C VAL A 331 -9.64 5.74 -12.63
N VAL A 332 -10.28 4.83 -13.36
CA VAL A 332 -9.60 3.67 -13.95
C VAL A 332 -8.53 4.13 -14.94
N LEU A 333 -8.81 5.15 -15.76
CA LEU A 333 -7.86 5.76 -16.71
C LEU A 333 -6.69 6.49 -16.02
N LYS A 334 -6.73 6.82 -14.73
CA LYS A 334 -5.55 7.34 -14.01
C LYS A 334 -4.50 6.25 -13.78
N ASP A 335 -4.94 4.99 -13.67
CA ASP A 335 -4.08 3.82 -13.55
C ASP A 335 -4.08 3.04 -14.89
N MET A 336 -3.07 3.33 -15.70
CA MET A 336 -2.97 2.79 -17.05
C MET A 336 -2.74 1.26 -17.06
N GLY A 337 -2.13 0.69 -16.01
CA GLY A 337 -1.93 -0.75 -15.86
C GLY A 337 -3.23 -1.48 -15.54
N LEU A 338 -4.04 -0.90 -14.64
CA LEU A 338 -5.39 -1.35 -14.33
C LEU A 338 -6.30 -1.27 -15.55
N THR A 339 -6.25 -0.17 -16.30
CA THR A 339 -7.02 0.04 -17.54
C THR A 339 -6.75 -1.05 -18.57
N GLY A 340 -5.48 -1.36 -18.83
CA GLY A 340 -5.09 -2.38 -19.83
C GLY A 340 -5.49 -3.79 -19.41
N LYS A 341 -5.43 -4.11 -18.11
CA LYS A 341 -5.87 -5.42 -17.59
C LYS A 341 -7.38 -5.55 -17.59
N LEU A 342 -8.10 -4.48 -17.25
CA LEU A 342 -9.57 -4.47 -17.26
C LEU A 342 -10.11 -4.63 -18.69
N LEU A 343 -9.55 -3.90 -19.66
CA LEU A 343 -9.97 -4.06 -21.06
C LEU A 343 -9.63 -5.45 -21.60
N ARG A 344 -8.48 -6.04 -21.21
CA ARG A 344 -8.18 -7.44 -21.55
C ARG A 344 -9.17 -8.42 -20.90
N LEU A 345 -9.50 -8.22 -19.63
CA LEU A 345 -10.47 -9.03 -18.88
C LEU A 345 -11.86 -8.97 -19.53
N VAL A 346 -12.32 -7.78 -19.89
CA VAL A 346 -13.60 -7.55 -20.57
C VAL A 346 -13.66 -8.27 -21.92
N ASN A 347 -12.55 -8.30 -22.65
CA ASN A 347 -12.50 -8.86 -24.00
C ASN A 347 -12.27 -10.38 -24.09
N SER A 348 -11.98 -11.06 -22.98
CA SER A 348 -11.29 -12.36 -23.06
C SER A 348 -12.07 -13.59 -22.60
N ALA A 349 -13.07 -13.48 -21.73
CA ALA A 349 -13.69 -14.71 -21.19
C ALA A 349 -15.21 -14.67 -20.99
N VAL A 350 -15.89 -13.54 -21.17
CA VAL A 350 -17.33 -13.46 -20.79
C VAL A 350 -18.18 -12.59 -21.71
N TYR A 351 -17.62 -11.53 -22.30
CA TYR A 351 -18.47 -10.48 -22.89
C TYR A 351 -18.28 -10.24 -24.39
N GLY A 352 -17.40 -11.04 -25.03
CA GLY A 352 -17.18 -10.99 -26.48
C GLY A 352 -18.40 -11.38 -27.34
N GLN A 353 -19.49 -11.85 -26.72
CA GLN A 353 -20.74 -12.15 -27.42
C GLN A 353 -21.55 -10.89 -27.81
N TYR A 354 -21.19 -9.70 -27.29
CA TYR A 354 -21.88 -8.44 -27.58
C TYR A 354 -21.03 -7.51 -28.47
N GLY A 355 -20.93 -7.82 -29.77
CA GLY A 355 -20.71 -6.80 -30.81
C GLY A 355 -19.33 -6.13 -30.92
N GLY A 356 -18.24 -6.91 -30.86
CA GLY A 356 -16.87 -6.47 -31.21
C GLY A 356 -16.00 -6.04 -30.03
N GLN A 357 -14.68 -5.92 -30.26
CA GLN A 357 -13.69 -5.68 -29.21
C GLN A 357 -13.91 -4.33 -28.50
N VAL A 358 -13.97 -4.37 -27.18
CA VAL A 358 -14.18 -3.22 -26.31
C VAL A 358 -12.84 -2.54 -26.06
N THR A 359 -12.61 -1.39 -26.70
CA THR A 359 -11.32 -0.68 -26.68
C THR A 359 -11.23 0.46 -25.67
N THR A 360 -12.34 0.85 -25.03
CA THR A 360 -12.38 1.95 -24.06
C THR A 360 -13.18 1.57 -22.81
N ILE A 361 -12.76 2.10 -21.65
CA ILE A 361 -13.44 1.83 -20.37
C ILE A 361 -14.88 2.37 -20.41
N SER A 362 -15.12 3.51 -21.05
CA SER A 362 -16.47 4.05 -21.24
C SER A 362 -17.36 3.12 -22.07
N ARG A 363 -16.81 2.47 -23.11
CA ARG A 363 -17.55 1.46 -23.89
C ARG A 363 -17.75 0.17 -23.09
N ALA A 364 -16.79 -0.20 -22.25
CA ALA A 364 -16.96 -1.31 -21.30
C ALA A 364 -18.09 -1.04 -20.30
N VAL A 365 -18.18 0.17 -19.75
CA VAL A 365 -19.26 0.56 -18.83
C VAL A 365 -20.62 0.56 -19.54
N VAL A 366 -20.68 0.99 -20.80
CA VAL A 366 -21.93 1.02 -21.57
C VAL A 366 -22.41 -0.39 -21.96
N ILE A 367 -21.49 -1.31 -22.26
CA ILE A 367 -21.82 -2.68 -22.70
C ILE A 367 -22.07 -3.61 -21.51
N LEU A 368 -21.27 -3.48 -20.45
CA LEU A 368 -21.30 -4.37 -19.29
C LEU A 368 -22.15 -3.86 -18.15
N GLY A 369 -22.35 -2.54 -18.08
CA GLY A 369 -22.85 -1.86 -16.91
C GLY A 369 -21.73 -1.36 -15.99
N PHE A 370 -22.07 -0.34 -15.22
CA PHE A 370 -21.17 0.38 -14.32
C PHE A 370 -20.63 -0.50 -13.19
N GLU A 371 -21.52 -1.29 -12.60
CA GLU A 371 -21.25 -2.19 -11.48
C GLU A 371 -20.22 -3.27 -11.86
N GLN A 372 -20.25 -3.73 -13.11
CA GLN A 372 -19.43 -4.79 -13.66
C GLN A 372 -17.99 -4.33 -13.94
N VAL A 373 -17.82 -3.08 -14.38
CA VAL A 373 -16.48 -2.49 -14.56
C VAL A 373 -15.86 -2.15 -13.20
N ARG A 374 -16.65 -1.66 -12.24
CA ARG A 374 -16.20 -1.41 -10.87
C ARG A 374 -15.69 -2.69 -10.21
N ALA A 375 -16.48 -3.75 -10.31
CA ALA A 375 -16.13 -5.09 -9.86
C ALA A 375 -14.78 -5.59 -10.39
N ALA A 376 -14.63 -5.60 -11.71
CA ALA A 376 -13.41 -6.03 -12.38
C ALA A 376 -12.18 -5.20 -11.96
N ALA A 377 -12.34 -3.89 -11.79
CA ALA A 377 -11.27 -3.01 -11.34
C ALA A 377 -10.81 -3.33 -9.91
N LEU A 378 -11.76 -3.50 -8.99
CA LEU A 378 -11.47 -3.85 -7.60
C LEU A 378 -10.77 -5.22 -7.49
N SER A 379 -11.20 -6.19 -8.30
CA SER A 379 -10.55 -7.49 -8.40
C SER A 379 -9.09 -7.37 -8.86
N ILE A 380 -8.81 -6.60 -9.91
CA ILE A 380 -7.45 -6.48 -10.46
C ILE A 380 -6.52 -5.76 -9.47
N ILE A 381 -6.97 -4.66 -8.85
CA ILE A 381 -6.16 -3.90 -7.87
C ILE A 381 -5.76 -4.78 -6.69
N LEU A 382 -6.71 -5.53 -6.14
CA LEU A 382 -6.47 -6.38 -4.98
C LEU A 382 -5.51 -7.52 -5.33
N PHE A 383 -5.61 -8.09 -6.53
CA PHE A 383 -4.72 -9.17 -6.97
C PHE A 383 -3.31 -8.70 -7.36
N GLU A 384 -3.16 -7.50 -7.91
CA GLU A 384 -1.88 -6.98 -8.38
C GLU A 384 -0.94 -6.60 -7.24
N GLN A 385 -1.45 -5.93 -6.22
CA GLN A 385 -0.65 -5.52 -5.06
C GLN A 385 -0.25 -6.72 -4.17
N VAL A 386 -1.01 -7.82 -4.27
CA VAL A 386 -0.78 -9.08 -3.57
C VAL A 386 0.37 -9.91 -4.19
N LYS A 387 0.80 -9.62 -5.44
CA LYS A 387 1.92 -10.33 -6.10
C LYS A 387 3.32 -9.95 -5.59
N ASN A 388 3.48 -8.83 -4.88
CA ASN A 388 4.79 -8.26 -4.56
C ASN A 388 5.41 -8.70 -3.21
N GLY A 389 4.84 -9.69 -2.53
CA GLY A 389 5.31 -10.18 -1.22
C GLY A 389 6.13 -11.48 -1.27
N GLN A 390 6.93 -11.74 -0.22
CA GLN A 390 7.68 -13.01 -0.02
C GLN A 390 6.79 -14.27 0.01
N GLN A 391 5.46 -14.11 0.07
CA GLN A 391 4.45 -15.17 0.19
C GLN A 391 3.57 -15.31 -1.07
N ALA A 392 4.10 -14.90 -2.23
CA ALA A 392 3.37 -14.82 -3.48
C ALA A 392 2.62 -16.12 -3.86
N ASP A 393 3.16 -17.30 -3.54
CA ASP A 393 2.56 -18.58 -3.94
C ASP A 393 1.31 -18.95 -3.13
N ARG A 394 1.30 -18.71 -1.82
CA ARG A 394 0.10 -18.92 -0.97
C ARG A 394 -1.01 -17.94 -1.30
N LEU A 395 -0.63 -16.70 -1.62
CA LEU A 395 -1.57 -15.70 -2.06
C LEU A 395 -2.15 -16.04 -3.43
N LYS A 396 -1.35 -16.53 -4.38
CA LYS A 396 -1.83 -17.08 -5.65
C LYS A 396 -2.83 -18.21 -5.43
N ASP A 397 -2.53 -19.18 -4.57
CA ASP A 397 -3.43 -20.30 -4.25
C ASP A 397 -4.78 -19.81 -3.71
N SER A 398 -4.75 -18.95 -2.69
CA SER A 398 -5.97 -18.40 -2.08
C SER A 398 -6.77 -17.56 -3.07
N ALA A 399 -6.10 -16.86 -3.99
CA ALA A 399 -6.71 -16.00 -4.99
C ALA A 399 -7.33 -16.81 -6.15
N CYS A 400 -6.69 -17.90 -6.57
CA CYS A 400 -7.26 -18.89 -7.50
C CYS A 400 -8.55 -19.52 -6.95
N CYS A 401 -8.58 -19.88 -5.66
CA CYS A 401 -9.80 -20.39 -5.02
C CYS A 401 -10.95 -19.38 -5.03
N SER A 402 -10.66 -18.11 -4.73
CA SER A 402 -11.66 -17.03 -4.80
C SER A 402 -12.18 -16.83 -6.22
N PHE A 403 -11.31 -16.95 -7.23
CA PHE A 403 -11.71 -16.85 -8.63
C PHE A 403 -12.60 -18.01 -9.05
N LEU A 404 -12.25 -19.25 -8.68
CA LEU A 404 -13.05 -20.43 -8.95
C LEU A 404 -14.45 -20.31 -8.31
N SER A 405 -14.52 -19.90 -7.04
CA SER A 405 -15.78 -19.65 -6.36
C SER A 405 -16.65 -18.59 -7.06
N ALA A 406 -16.03 -17.50 -7.53
CA ALA A 406 -16.72 -16.45 -8.27
C ALA A 406 -17.36 -17.00 -9.56
N MET A 407 -16.63 -17.83 -10.31
CA MET A 407 -17.15 -18.48 -11.52
C MET A 407 -18.29 -19.46 -11.22
N ILE A 408 -18.17 -20.25 -10.14
CA ILE A 408 -19.25 -21.16 -9.69
C ILE A 408 -20.50 -20.36 -9.32
N ALA A 409 -20.34 -19.26 -8.56
CA ALA A 409 -21.46 -18.39 -8.17
C ALA A 409 -22.18 -17.80 -9.39
N ARG A 410 -21.43 -17.39 -10.42
CA ARG A 410 -22.02 -16.88 -11.66
C ARG A 410 -22.80 -17.94 -12.43
N ASN A 411 -22.24 -19.14 -12.57
CA ASN A 411 -22.90 -20.25 -13.27
C ASN A 411 -24.23 -20.64 -12.58
N LEU A 412 -24.22 -20.67 -11.25
CA LEU A 412 -25.42 -20.95 -10.46
C LEU A 412 -26.46 -19.82 -10.52
N ALA A 413 -26.03 -18.56 -10.59
CA ALA A 413 -26.93 -17.40 -10.70
C ALA A 413 -27.60 -17.29 -12.08
N ASN A 414 -26.92 -17.69 -13.17
CA ASN A 414 -27.46 -17.67 -14.53
C ASN A 414 -28.73 -18.54 -14.72
N GLY A 415 -29.06 -19.39 -13.74
CA GLY A 415 -30.31 -20.18 -13.71
C GLY A 415 -31.41 -19.63 -12.79
N ASN A 416 -31.24 -18.45 -12.18
CA ASN A 416 -32.16 -17.89 -11.19
C ASN A 416 -32.46 -16.40 -11.47
N GLU A 417 -33.69 -16.10 -11.92
CA GLU A 417 -34.12 -14.73 -12.25
C GLU A 417 -34.08 -13.74 -11.05
N ALA A 418 -34.03 -14.25 -9.81
CA ALA A 418 -34.03 -13.42 -8.61
C ALA A 418 -32.62 -12.98 -8.17
N ILE A 419 -31.55 -13.55 -8.73
CA ILE A 419 -30.16 -13.30 -8.33
C ILE A 419 -29.39 -12.70 -9.50
N ASN A 420 -28.81 -11.52 -9.29
CA ASN A 420 -27.91 -10.91 -10.27
C ASN A 420 -26.58 -11.70 -10.31
N ALA A 421 -26.21 -12.20 -11.49
CA ALA A 421 -25.06 -13.09 -11.66
C ALA A 421 -23.72 -12.38 -11.41
N GLU A 422 -23.67 -11.08 -11.68
CA GLU A 422 -22.49 -10.26 -11.46
C GLU A 422 -22.31 -9.91 -9.97
N GLU A 423 -23.39 -9.57 -9.27
CA GLU A 423 -23.36 -9.37 -7.81
C GLU A 423 -22.96 -10.65 -7.08
N ALA A 424 -23.42 -11.82 -7.55
CA ALA A 424 -23.04 -13.12 -7.02
C ALA A 424 -21.55 -13.44 -7.26
N PHE A 425 -21.05 -13.16 -8.47
CA PHE A 425 -19.63 -13.33 -8.81
C PHE A 425 -18.73 -12.52 -7.87
N ILE A 426 -19.04 -11.23 -7.68
CA ILE A 426 -18.25 -10.32 -6.84
C ILE A 426 -18.35 -10.75 -5.37
N SER A 427 -19.55 -11.01 -4.89
CA SER A 427 -19.78 -11.47 -3.52
C SER A 427 -18.95 -12.71 -3.19
N ALA A 428 -18.90 -13.67 -4.11
CA ALA A 428 -18.09 -14.88 -3.96
C ALA A 428 -16.58 -14.60 -4.01
N MET A 429 -16.13 -13.70 -4.89
CA MET A 429 -14.72 -13.31 -4.96
C MET A 429 -14.24 -12.65 -3.66
N PHE A 430 -15.02 -11.71 -3.11
CA PHE A 430 -14.70 -10.97 -1.88
C PHE A 430 -14.91 -11.80 -0.62
N ASN A 431 -15.55 -12.96 -0.70
CA ASN A 431 -15.88 -13.75 0.47
C ASN A 431 -14.64 -14.26 1.25
N ARG A 432 -13.48 -14.45 0.58
CA ARG A 432 -12.21 -14.82 1.27
C ARG A 432 -11.28 -13.65 1.56
N ILE A 433 -11.76 -12.41 1.45
CA ILE A 433 -10.90 -11.23 1.56
C ILE A 433 -10.15 -11.15 2.90
N GLY A 434 -10.80 -11.53 4.01
CA GLY A 434 -10.14 -11.60 5.31
C GLY A 434 -8.99 -12.61 5.35
N ARG A 435 -9.11 -13.73 4.63
CA ARG A 435 -8.03 -14.73 4.50
C ARG A 435 -6.88 -14.20 3.65
N HIS A 436 -7.16 -13.52 2.53
CA HIS A 436 -6.10 -12.92 1.69
C HIS A 436 -5.27 -11.91 2.48
N LEU A 437 -5.96 -11.05 3.22
CA LEU A 437 -5.32 -10.01 4.02
C LEU A 437 -4.55 -10.63 5.20
N ALA A 438 -5.06 -11.70 5.79
CA ALA A 438 -4.31 -12.45 6.79
C ALA A 438 -3.04 -13.09 6.21
N ILE A 439 -3.08 -13.75 5.05
CA ILE A 439 -1.88 -14.33 4.44
C ILE A 439 -0.84 -13.24 4.13
N PHE A 440 -1.30 -12.07 3.66
CA PHE A 440 -0.40 -10.97 3.30
C PHE A 440 0.20 -10.29 4.54
N PHE A 441 -0.59 -10.05 5.58
CA PHE A 441 -0.17 -9.25 6.74
C PHE A 441 0.28 -10.07 7.95
N PHE A 442 -0.17 -11.32 8.07
CA PHE A 442 0.01 -12.25 9.21
C PHE A 442 0.38 -13.67 8.72
N PRO A 443 1.48 -13.84 7.94
CA PRO A 443 1.79 -15.11 7.30
C PRO A 443 2.12 -16.25 8.28
N ASP A 444 2.77 -15.92 9.40
CA ASP A 444 3.16 -16.90 10.42
C ASP A 444 1.92 -17.40 11.18
N GLU A 445 1.00 -16.49 11.52
CA GLU A 445 -0.27 -16.83 12.15
C GLU A 445 -1.17 -17.67 11.22
N CYS A 446 -1.11 -17.43 9.90
CA CYS A 446 -1.79 -18.27 8.91
C CYS A 446 -1.24 -19.71 8.87
N ASP A 447 0.07 -19.90 9.05
CA ASP A 447 0.67 -21.24 9.13
C ASP A 447 0.19 -22.01 10.35
N GLU A 448 0.09 -21.33 11.49
CA GLU A 448 -0.46 -21.92 12.70
C GLU A 448 -1.95 -22.29 12.53
N ILE A 449 -2.74 -21.45 11.84
CA ILE A 449 -4.14 -21.73 11.53
C ILE A 449 -4.28 -22.96 10.64
N ASP A 450 -3.51 -23.04 9.55
CA ASP A 450 -3.56 -24.15 8.60
C ASP A 450 -3.13 -25.46 9.30
N ALA A 451 -2.09 -25.43 10.14
CA ALA A 451 -1.63 -26.57 10.93
C ALA A 451 -2.65 -27.02 12.00
N LEU A 452 -3.30 -26.06 12.67
CA LEU A 452 -4.31 -26.32 13.69
C LEU A 452 -5.58 -26.93 13.08
N SER A 453 -6.01 -26.39 11.93
CA SER A 453 -7.12 -26.91 11.13
C SER A 453 -6.88 -28.36 10.71
N ALA A 454 -5.70 -28.65 10.15
CA ALA A 454 -5.33 -30.00 9.71
C ALA A 454 -5.20 -31.00 10.87
N SER A 455 -4.61 -30.59 12.01
CA SER A 455 -4.36 -31.49 13.14
C SER A 455 -5.60 -31.82 13.96
N ARG A 456 -6.52 -30.85 14.14
CA ARG A 456 -7.73 -31.02 14.96
C ARG A 456 -8.99 -31.30 14.13
N GLY A 457 -8.92 -31.18 12.81
CA GLY A 457 -10.08 -31.33 11.92
C GLY A 457 -11.18 -30.29 12.14
N ILE A 458 -10.81 -29.11 12.68
CA ILE A 458 -11.71 -27.98 12.88
C ILE A 458 -11.70 -27.08 11.64
N SER A 459 -12.78 -26.31 11.40
CA SER A 459 -12.84 -25.40 10.24
C SER A 459 -11.78 -24.30 10.31
N GLU A 460 -11.30 -23.81 9.16
CA GLU A 460 -10.41 -22.63 9.08
C GLU A 460 -10.91 -21.45 9.92
N GLU A 461 -12.22 -21.15 9.90
CA GLU A 461 -12.81 -20.05 10.70
C GLU A 461 -12.72 -20.25 12.23
N ALA A 462 -12.69 -21.50 12.68
CA ALA A 462 -12.57 -21.83 14.11
C ALA A 462 -11.11 -21.78 14.54
N ALA A 463 -10.20 -22.29 13.71
CA ALA A 463 -8.77 -22.17 13.91
C ALA A 463 -8.32 -20.70 13.88
N ALA A 464 -8.83 -19.90 12.93
CA ALA A 464 -8.59 -18.46 12.88
C ALA A 464 -9.07 -17.75 14.15
N ARG A 465 -10.25 -18.11 14.68
CA ARG A 465 -10.74 -17.52 15.92
C ARG A 465 -9.87 -17.89 17.13
N GLU A 466 -9.26 -19.08 17.14
CA GLU A 466 -8.34 -19.51 18.20
C GLU A 466 -6.98 -18.79 18.12
N ILE A 467 -6.43 -18.59 16.92
CA ILE A 467 -5.10 -17.99 16.72
C ILE A 467 -5.14 -16.46 16.64
N LEU A 468 -6.07 -15.89 15.85
CA LEU A 468 -6.19 -14.46 15.60
C LEU A 468 -7.18 -13.76 16.54
N GLY A 469 -7.93 -14.50 17.35
CA GLY A 469 -8.99 -13.97 18.21
C GLY A 469 -10.25 -13.52 17.45
N THR A 470 -10.28 -13.69 16.13
CA THR A 470 -11.41 -13.37 15.23
C THR A 470 -11.40 -14.32 14.04
N SER A 471 -12.55 -14.51 13.41
CA SER A 471 -12.64 -15.30 12.18
C SER A 471 -12.23 -14.50 10.93
N PHE A 472 -11.85 -15.17 9.84
CA PHE A 472 -11.53 -14.49 8.58
C PHE A 472 -12.74 -13.74 8.02
N ASN A 473 -13.95 -14.29 8.19
CA ASN A 473 -15.18 -13.61 7.81
C ASN A 473 -15.40 -12.30 8.58
N GLU A 474 -15.14 -12.28 9.89
CA GLU A 474 -15.28 -11.10 10.74
C GLU A 474 -14.24 -10.02 10.37
N LEU A 475 -13.00 -10.43 10.12
CA LEU A 475 -11.95 -9.56 9.61
C LEU A 475 -12.33 -8.97 8.25
N GLY A 476 -12.79 -9.83 7.32
CA GLY A 476 -13.25 -9.41 6.00
C GLY A 476 -14.45 -8.45 6.06
N LEU A 477 -15.39 -8.67 6.98
CA LEU A 477 -16.56 -7.82 7.16
C LEU A 477 -16.17 -6.42 7.65
N ALA A 478 -15.18 -6.32 8.53
CA ALA A 478 -14.75 -5.01 9.02
C ALA A 478 -13.95 -4.24 7.96
N ILE A 479 -13.15 -4.92 7.15
CA ILE A 479 -12.44 -4.31 6.01
C ILE A 479 -13.44 -3.89 4.92
N ALA A 480 -14.46 -4.71 4.66
CA ALA A 480 -15.55 -4.35 3.76
C ALA A 480 -16.26 -3.07 4.22
N ARG A 481 -16.44 -2.87 5.53
CA ARG A 481 -16.99 -1.62 6.09
C ARG A 481 -16.02 -0.46 5.95
N GLU A 482 -14.73 -0.66 6.23
CA GLU A 482 -13.68 0.36 6.09
C GLU A 482 -13.54 0.85 4.63
N TRP A 483 -13.76 -0.03 3.67
CA TRP A 483 -13.75 0.28 2.24
C TRP A 483 -15.10 0.74 1.68
N ASN A 484 -16.13 0.89 2.53
CA ASN A 484 -17.49 1.27 2.13
C ASN A 484 -18.07 0.37 1.01
N LEU A 485 -17.85 -0.94 1.11
CA LEU A 485 -18.38 -1.90 0.14
C LEU A 485 -19.93 -1.99 0.24
N PRO A 486 -20.65 -2.14 -0.89
CA PRO A 486 -22.10 -2.34 -0.91
C PRO A 486 -22.62 -3.42 0.06
N GLU A 487 -23.84 -3.21 0.59
CA GLU A 487 -24.46 -4.09 1.58
C GLU A 487 -24.55 -5.56 1.11
N VAL A 488 -24.77 -5.78 -0.19
CA VAL A 488 -24.80 -7.11 -0.82
C VAL A 488 -23.51 -7.89 -0.55
N PHE A 489 -22.35 -7.22 -0.55
CA PHE A 489 -21.05 -7.86 -0.28
C PHE A 489 -20.87 -8.15 1.21
N THR A 490 -21.30 -7.25 2.10
CA THR A 490 -21.28 -7.50 3.55
C THR A 490 -22.22 -8.64 3.97
N ALA A 491 -23.33 -8.82 3.26
CA ALA A 491 -24.26 -9.93 3.45
C ALA A 491 -23.62 -11.28 3.11
N SER A 492 -22.76 -11.32 2.07
CA SER A 492 -22.04 -12.55 1.70
C SER A 492 -21.05 -13.01 2.77
N LEU A 493 -20.37 -12.07 3.45
CA LEU A 493 -19.40 -12.34 4.51
C LEU A 493 -20.05 -12.80 5.82
N SER A 494 -21.37 -12.63 5.96
CA SER A 494 -22.14 -13.02 7.16
C SER A 494 -22.99 -14.28 6.94
N ALA A 495 -23.06 -14.81 5.72
CA ALA A 495 -24.04 -15.80 5.30
C ALA A 495 -23.58 -17.27 5.43
N ARG A 496 -23.35 -17.76 6.66
CA ARG A 496 -23.47 -19.22 6.92
C ARG A 496 -24.89 -19.54 7.40
N PRO A 497 -25.77 -20.10 6.55
CA PRO A 497 -27.10 -20.50 7.00
C PRO A 497 -26.96 -21.59 8.07
N LYS A 498 -27.55 -21.34 9.26
CA LYS A 498 -27.75 -22.40 10.25
C LYS A 498 -28.63 -23.49 9.63
N ARG A 499 -28.22 -24.76 9.75
CA ARG A 499 -28.86 -25.94 9.17
C ARG A 499 -30.40 -25.84 9.24
N GLY A 500 -31.08 -25.78 8.09
CA GLY A 500 -32.54 -25.77 8.00
C GLY A 500 -33.24 -24.40 7.93
N LYS A 501 -32.53 -23.26 7.87
CA LYS A 501 -33.14 -21.94 7.58
C LYS A 501 -32.97 -21.56 6.10
N GLN A 502 -34.08 -21.36 5.39
CA GLN A 502 -34.08 -20.77 4.05
C GLN A 502 -33.67 -19.29 4.10
N ALA A 503 -32.97 -18.80 3.06
CA ALA A 503 -32.88 -17.37 2.81
C ALA A 503 -34.29 -16.77 2.78
N GLY A 504 -34.45 -15.59 3.38
CA GLY A 504 -35.65 -14.79 3.12
C GLY A 504 -35.78 -14.48 1.63
N LYS A 505 -36.91 -13.89 1.23
CA LYS A 505 -37.12 -13.42 -0.17
C LYS A 505 -36.25 -12.19 -0.54
N ASP A 506 -35.29 -11.84 0.30
CA ASP A 506 -34.42 -10.69 0.10
C ASP A 506 -33.30 -11.05 -0.91
N PRO A 507 -33.22 -10.37 -2.07
CA PRO A 507 -32.22 -10.64 -3.10
C PRO A 507 -30.78 -10.58 -2.57
N ALA A 508 -30.45 -9.64 -1.69
CA ALA A 508 -29.09 -9.49 -1.14
C ALA A 508 -28.70 -10.70 -0.27
N ALA A 509 -29.64 -11.21 0.53
CA ALA A 509 -29.43 -12.41 1.34
C ALA A 509 -29.29 -13.68 0.49
N GLN A 510 -30.00 -13.76 -0.64
CA GLN A 510 -29.89 -14.86 -1.59
C GLN A 510 -28.55 -14.86 -2.33
N THR A 511 -28.10 -13.69 -2.80
CA THR A 511 -26.76 -13.49 -3.37
C THR A 511 -25.67 -13.85 -2.37
N GLY A 512 -25.81 -13.44 -1.11
CA GLY A 512 -24.85 -13.75 -0.05
C GLY A 512 -24.77 -15.26 0.26
N GLN A 513 -25.91 -15.96 0.31
CA GLN A 513 -25.92 -17.42 0.49
C GLN A 513 -25.30 -18.15 -0.70
N LEU A 514 -25.51 -17.64 -1.92
CA LEU A 514 -24.96 -18.24 -3.12
C LEU A 514 -23.44 -18.12 -3.14
N ALA A 515 -22.92 -16.94 -2.79
CA ALA A 515 -21.50 -16.69 -2.64
C ALA A 515 -20.85 -17.61 -1.59
N ALA A 516 -21.48 -17.76 -0.42
CA ALA A 516 -21.00 -18.65 0.63
C ALA A 516 -21.00 -20.13 0.18
N PHE A 517 -22.06 -20.56 -0.51
CA PHE A 517 -22.15 -21.92 -1.06
C PHE A 517 -21.04 -22.19 -2.08
N SER A 518 -20.84 -21.30 -3.05
CA SER A 518 -19.78 -21.43 -4.05
C SER A 518 -18.38 -21.49 -3.43
N ASN A 519 -18.17 -20.75 -2.34
CA ASN A 519 -16.92 -20.80 -1.58
C ASN A 519 -16.71 -22.16 -0.90
N GLU A 520 -17.72 -22.67 -0.20
CA GLU A 520 -17.65 -23.99 0.45
C GLU A 520 -17.44 -25.12 -0.58
N VAL A 521 -17.98 -24.97 -1.79
CA VAL A 521 -17.73 -25.90 -2.92
C VAL A 521 -16.27 -25.83 -3.37
N ALA A 522 -15.75 -24.64 -3.66
CA ALA A 522 -14.36 -24.45 -4.07
C ALA A 522 -13.35 -24.96 -3.01
N GLU A 523 -13.64 -24.69 -1.72
CA GLU A 523 -12.84 -25.17 -0.59
C GLU A 523 -12.90 -26.70 -0.45
N THR A 524 -14.09 -27.30 -0.59
CA THR A 524 -14.25 -28.76 -0.53
C THR A 524 -13.44 -29.47 -1.60
N ILE A 525 -13.43 -28.94 -2.82
CA ILE A 525 -12.65 -29.51 -3.93
C ILE A 525 -11.16 -29.38 -3.65
N ALA A 526 -10.72 -28.23 -3.12
CA ALA A 526 -9.33 -27.97 -2.77
C ALA A 526 -8.80 -28.86 -1.62
N LEU A 527 -9.63 -29.10 -0.60
CA LEU A 527 -9.24 -29.80 0.64
C LEU A 527 -9.54 -31.29 0.66
N ALA A 528 -10.34 -31.83 -0.28
CA ALA A 528 -10.63 -33.25 -0.29
C ALA A 528 -9.32 -34.06 -0.36
N THR A 529 -9.29 -35.23 0.29
CA THR A 529 -8.11 -36.12 0.23
C THR A 529 -8.24 -37.19 -0.86
N SER A 530 -9.48 -37.52 -1.26
CA SER A 530 -9.80 -38.50 -2.32
C SER A 530 -11.09 -38.11 -3.04
N ASP A 531 -11.34 -38.69 -4.21
CA ASP A 531 -12.57 -38.41 -4.99
C ASP A 531 -13.84 -38.84 -4.24
N ALA A 532 -13.76 -39.95 -3.50
CA ALA A 532 -14.85 -40.42 -2.65
C ALA A 532 -15.13 -39.49 -1.46
N ASP A 533 -14.08 -38.91 -0.85
CA ASP A 533 -14.22 -37.89 0.21
C ASP A 533 -14.80 -36.58 -0.34
N CYS A 534 -14.35 -36.16 -1.53
CA CYS A 534 -14.88 -35.00 -2.23
C CYS A 534 -16.38 -35.15 -2.52
N GLU A 535 -16.78 -36.29 -3.10
CA GLU A 535 -18.17 -36.57 -3.45
C GLU A 535 -19.08 -36.65 -2.23
N LEU A 536 -18.60 -37.25 -1.13
CA LEU A 536 -19.33 -37.30 0.14
C LEU A 536 -19.55 -35.89 0.72
N ARG A 537 -18.51 -35.04 0.73
CA ARG A 537 -18.59 -33.67 1.26
C ARG A 537 -19.47 -32.77 0.38
N LEU A 538 -19.36 -32.89 -0.95
CA LEU A 538 -20.24 -32.19 -1.90
C LEU A 538 -21.70 -32.59 -1.72
N GLN A 539 -21.98 -33.88 -1.49
CA GLN A 539 -23.34 -34.34 -1.21
C GLN A 539 -23.89 -33.72 0.09
N GLN A 540 -23.08 -33.65 1.15
CA GLN A 540 -23.47 -33.00 2.42
C GLN A 540 -23.75 -31.49 2.25
N LEU A 541 -22.98 -30.81 1.38
CA LEU A 541 -23.19 -29.40 1.05
C LEU A 541 -24.47 -29.20 0.24
N VAL A 542 -24.68 -29.99 -0.82
CA VAL A 542 -25.91 -29.95 -1.62
C VAL A 542 -27.13 -30.19 -0.75
N ASP A 543 -27.07 -31.15 0.18
CA ASP A 543 -28.18 -31.42 1.11
C ASP A 543 -28.45 -30.25 2.07
N ARG A 544 -27.39 -29.54 2.51
CA ARG A 544 -27.50 -28.36 3.37
C ARG A 544 -28.15 -27.18 2.65
N TYR A 545 -27.83 -26.98 1.38
CA TYR A 545 -28.29 -25.84 0.56
C TYR A 545 -29.43 -26.19 -0.41
N ARG A 546 -29.96 -27.40 -0.37
CA ARG A 546 -31.00 -27.92 -1.28
C ARG A 546 -32.21 -26.99 -1.40
N GLY A 547 -32.62 -26.36 -0.30
CA GLY A 547 -33.76 -25.45 -0.24
C GLY A 547 -33.50 -24.04 -0.79
N ALA A 548 -32.26 -23.69 -1.15
CA ALA A 548 -31.87 -22.38 -1.67
C ALA A 548 -31.62 -22.38 -3.18
N PHE A 549 -31.00 -23.43 -3.73
CA PHE A 549 -30.51 -23.43 -5.13
C PHE A 549 -31.00 -24.61 -5.99
N GLY A 550 -31.57 -25.66 -5.39
CA GLY A 550 -32.25 -26.74 -6.13
C GLY A 550 -31.38 -27.59 -7.09
N ARG A 551 -30.05 -27.54 -6.97
CA ARG A 551 -29.10 -28.35 -7.77
C ARG A 551 -28.85 -29.72 -7.12
N ASP A 552 -28.64 -30.74 -7.94
CA ASP A 552 -28.08 -32.03 -7.51
C ASP A 552 -26.55 -32.05 -7.67
N VAL A 553 -25.89 -33.10 -7.13
CA VAL A 553 -24.42 -33.19 -7.18
C VAL A 553 -23.89 -33.31 -8.60
N ALA A 554 -24.64 -33.95 -9.51
CA ALA A 554 -24.26 -34.09 -10.91
C ALA A 554 -24.25 -32.73 -11.64
N GLY A 555 -25.32 -31.93 -11.48
CA GLY A 555 -25.36 -30.58 -12.02
C GLY A 555 -24.31 -29.66 -11.42
N LEU A 556 -24.03 -29.78 -10.11
CA LEU A 556 -22.97 -29.01 -9.47
C LEU A 556 -21.57 -29.35 -10.01
N LYS A 557 -21.28 -30.63 -10.28
CA LYS A 557 -20.00 -31.04 -10.91
C LYS A 557 -19.83 -30.40 -12.29
N GLN A 558 -20.89 -30.39 -13.10
CA GLN A 558 -20.87 -29.73 -14.41
C GLN A 558 -20.65 -28.21 -14.31
N ASP A 559 -21.30 -27.55 -13.34
CA ASP A 559 -21.12 -26.12 -13.08
C ASP A 559 -19.67 -25.79 -12.66
N VAL A 560 -19.03 -26.68 -11.89
CA VAL A 560 -17.62 -26.58 -11.47
C VAL A 560 -16.65 -26.80 -12.63
N GLU A 561 -16.87 -27.81 -13.47
CA GLU A 561 -16.05 -28.09 -14.66
C GLU A 561 -16.06 -26.89 -15.63
N SER A 562 -17.25 -26.35 -15.90
CA SER A 562 -17.43 -25.13 -16.70
C SER A 562 -16.73 -23.91 -16.08
N ALA A 563 -16.83 -23.75 -14.76
CA ALA A 563 -16.16 -22.67 -14.03
C ALA A 563 -14.64 -22.76 -14.11
N LEU A 564 -14.07 -23.98 -14.15
CA LEU A 564 -12.64 -24.21 -14.27
C LEU A 564 -12.10 -23.89 -15.66
N ASP A 565 -12.81 -24.27 -16.73
CA ASP A 565 -12.38 -23.93 -18.09
C ASP A 565 -12.38 -22.42 -18.32
N ALA A 566 -13.37 -21.72 -17.77
CA ALA A 566 -13.34 -20.26 -17.72
C ALA A 566 -12.15 -19.76 -16.89
N ALA A 567 -11.91 -20.30 -15.68
CA ALA A 567 -10.79 -19.90 -14.83
C ALA A 567 -9.41 -20.09 -15.47
N LYS A 568 -9.21 -21.14 -16.27
CA LYS A 568 -7.97 -21.35 -17.05
C LYS A 568 -7.73 -20.20 -18.03
N THR A 569 -8.76 -19.85 -18.79
CA THR A 569 -8.70 -18.72 -19.74
C THR A 569 -8.31 -17.43 -19.02
N TYR A 570 -8.92 -17.17 -17.86
CA TYR A 570 -8.64 -16.02 -16.98
C TYR A 570 -7.21 -15.99 -16.41
N ALA A 571 -6.67 -17.14 -16.01
CA ALA A 571 -5.31 -17.25 -15.47
C ALA A 571 -4.24 -16.90 -16.52
N ASP A 572 -4.48 -17.27 -17.78
CA ASP A 572 -3.58 -16.97 -18.89
C ASP A 572 -3.47 -15.47 -19.19
N ILE A 573 -4.59 -14.75 -19.10
CA ILE A 573 -4.66 -13.29 -19.36
C ILE A 573 -3.95 -12.50 -18.25
N LEU A 574 -3.99 -13.02 -17.02
CA LEU A 574 -3.37 -12.38 -15.85
C LEU A 574 -1.90 -12.80 -15.64
N HIS A 575 -1.33 -13.59 -16.56
CA HIS A 575 0.01 -14.18 -16.46
C HIS A 575 0.23 -14.85 -15.10
N LEU A 576 -0.75 -15.66 -14.67
CA LEU A 576 -0.59 -16.54 -13.52
C LEU A 576 0.09 -17.81 -14.02
N ASP A 577 1.32 -18.03 -13.57
CA ASP A 577 2.15 -19.15 -14.02
C ASP A 577 1.44 -20.48 -13.72
N ARG A 578 1.22 -21.29 -14.76
CA ARG A 578 0.37 -22.49 -14.71
C ARG A 578 0.92 -23.59 -13.80
N GLY A 579 2.19 -23.51 -13.41
CA GLY A 579 2.85 -24.43 -12.46
C GLY A 579 2.99 -23.91 -11.03
N ALA A 580 2.40 -22.75 -10.69
CA ALA A 580 2.63 -22.09 -9.39
C ALA A 580 1.58 -22.39 -8.30
N SER A 581 0.53 -23.18 -8.60
CA SER A 581 -0.56 -23.46 -7.63
C SER A 581 -0.85 -24.96 -7.49
N ALA A 582 -0.43 -25.54 -6.35
CA ALA A 582 -0.70 -26.94 -6.01
C ALA A 582 -2.21 -27.23 -5.80
N VAL A 583 -3.02 -26.19 -5.55
CA VAL A 583 -4.47 -26.31 -5.41
C VAL A 583 -5.14 -26.39 -6.79
N PHE A 584 -4.76 -25.52 -7.72
CA PHE A 584 -5.30 -25.55 -9.08
C PHE A 584 -4.93 -26.86 -9.78
N ASP A 585 -3.69 -27.33 -9.63
CA ASP A 585 -3.26 -28.63 -10.13
C ASP A 585 -4.03 -29.80 -9.53
N ARG A 586 -4.31 -29.80 -8.22
CA ARG A 586 -5.12 -30.85 -7.58
C ARG A 586 -6.57 -30.84 -8.07
N VAL A 587 -7.15 -29.66 -8.24
CA VAL A 587 -8.51 -29.50 -8.77
C VAL A 587 -8.57 -30.00 -10.23
N LEU A 588 -7.57 -29.67 -11.05
CA LEU A 588 -7.45 -30.14 -12.43
C LEU A 588 -7.25 -31.66 -12.53
N ARG A 589 -6.34 -32.23 -11.73
CA ARG A 589 -6.05 -33.68 -11.71
C ARG A 589 -7.27 -34.52 -11.33
N ARG A 590 -8.14 -34.00 -10.46
CA ARG A 590 -9.36 -34.72 -10.02
C ARG A 590 -10.49 -34.70 -11.04
N LEU A 591 -10.54 -33.68 -11.88
CA LEU A 591 -11.61 -33.51 -12.86
C LEU A 591 -11.22 -34.03 -14.25
N ASN A 592 -9.93 -34.09 -14.57
CA ASN A 592 -9.38 -34.75 -15.75
C ASN A 592 -8.32 -35.81 -15.36
N PRO A 593 -8.72 -37.07 -15.10
CA PRO A 593 -7.79 -38.14 -14.69
C PRO A 593 -6.77 -38.58 -15.78
N GLY A 594 -6.85 -38.02 -16.99
CA GLY A 594 -6.08 -38.46 -18.16
C GLY A 594 -4.68 -37.84 -18.31
N ASP A 595 -4.36 -36.77 -17.59
CA ASP A 595 -3.14 -35.97 -17.80
C ASP A 595 -2.10 -36.15 -16.66
N ALA A 596 -1.95 -37.37 -16.12
CA ALA A 596 -1.01 -37.65 -15.05
C ALA A 596 0.42 -37.95 -15.59
N GLU A 597 1.36 -37.04 -15.40
CA GLU A 597 2.80 -37.37 -15.34
C GLU A 597 3.25 -37.67 -13.89
N PRO A 598 4.25 -38.54 -13.68
CA PRO A 598 4.55 -39.10 -12.36
C PRO A 598 5.35 -38.15 -11.46
N GLU A 599 5.01 -38.12 -10.17
CA GLU A 599 5.72 -37.37 -9.12
C GLU A 599 7.18 -37.84 -8.98
N ALA A 600 8.12 -36.90 -9.03
CA ALA A 600 9.54 -37.14 -8.78
C ALA A 600 9.94 -36.68 -7.36
N ASP A 601 10.75 -37.55 -6.74
CA ASP A 601 11.28 -37.57 -5.38
C ASP A 601 11.98 -36.26 -4.94
N SER A 602 11.79 -35.91 -3.67
CA SER A 602 12.48 -34.81 -2.99
C SER A 602 13.87 -35.25 -2.51
N SER A 603 14.93 -34.77 -3.17
CA SER A 603 16.26 -34.69 -2.57
C SER A 603 17.05 -33.53 -3.20
N GLY A 604 17.82 -32.84 -2.36
CA GLY A 604 18.15 -31.43 -2.58
C GLY A 604 19.23 -31.13 -3.60
N GLN A 605 19.31 -29.86 -4.00
CA GLN A 605 20.53 -29.04 -3.93
C GLN A 605 20.21 -27.61 -4.37
N ALA A 606 20.89 -26.66 -3.73
CA ALA A 606 20.78 -25.24 -3.94
C ALA A 606 21.50 -24.77 -5.22
N GLU A 607 21.10 -23.56 -5.66
CA GLU A 607 21.81 -22.62 -6.56
C GLU A 607 21.98 -23.00 -8.04
N ASN A 608 21.17 -22.37 -8.89
CA ASN A 608 21.65 -21.44 -9.93
C ASN A 608 20.48 -20.77 -10.66
N ALA A 609 20.43 -19.44 -10.62
CA ALA A 609 19.53 -18.65 -11.44
C ALA A 609 19.97 -18.69 -12.90
N ALA A 610 19.06 -19.06 -13.80
CA ALA A 610 19.22 -19.01 -15.25
C ALA A 610 17.92 -18.49 -15.90
N PRO A 611 18.02 -17.88 -17.11
CA PRO A 611 17.16 -16.77 -17.51
C PRO A 611 15.86 -17.18 -18.23
N LEU A 612 14.90 -16.27 -18.17
CA LEU A 612 13.62 -16.29 -18.88
C LEU A 612 13.81 -16.39 -20.41
N SER A 613 13.48 -17.54 -20.97
CA SER A 613 13.12 -17.67 -22.38
C SER A 613 11.87 -18.56 -22.51
N GLU A 614 10.91 -18.02 -23.26
CA GLU A 614 9.78 -18.70 -23.92
C GLU A 614 8.55 -19.10 -23.10
N ALA A 615 7.52 -18.23 -23.15
CA ALA A 615 6.30 -18.53 -23.92
C ALA A 615 5.34 -17.32 -23.89
N VAL A 616 5.44 -16.43 -24.88
CA VAL A 616 4.40 -15.41 -25.14
C VAL A 616 3.96 -15.55 -26.59
N VAL A 617 2.84 -16.22 -26.81
CA VAL A 617 2.12 -16.13 -28.09
C VAL A 617 1.33 -14.82 -28.04
N ALA A 618 1.88 -13.76 -28.63
CA ALA A 618 1.21 -12.46 -28.74
C ALA A 618 0.53 -12.32 -30.11
N VAL A 619 -0.72 -11.87 -30.12
CA VAL A 619 -1.44 -11.51 -31.35
C VAL A 619 -1.06 -10.08 -31.75
N ALA A 620 -0.55 -9.89 -32.96
CA ALA A 620 -0.20 -8.57 -33.51
C ALA A 620 -1.45 -7.70 -33.76
N ALA A 621 -1.33 -6.38 -33.56
CA ALA A 621 -2.39 -5.43 -33.89
C ALA A 621 -2.69 -5.41 -35.39
N SER A 622 -3.97 -5.51 -35.76
CA SER A 622 -4.39 -5.82 -37.13
C SER A 622 -4.76 -4.57 -37.95
N THR A 623 -5.23 -3.50 -37.29
CA THR A 623 -5.65 -2.25 -37.93
C THR A 623 -4.71 -1.07 -37.63
N PRO A 624 -4.58 -0.06 -38.53
CA PRO A 624 -3.72 1.10 -38.28
C PRO A 624 -4.04 1.86 -36.98
N ASP A 625 -5.32 2.00 -36.61
CA ASP A 625 -5.73 2.68 -35.38
C ASP A 625 -5.38 1.89 -34.11
N GLU A 626 -5.43 0.55 -34.17
CA GLU A 626 -4.93 -0.32 -33.10
C GLU A 626 -3.41 -0.18 -32.95
N ARG A 627 -2.67 -0.16 -34.07
CA ARG A 627 -1.21 0.01 -34.07
C ARG A 627 -0.79 1.36 -33.48
N ILE A 628 -1.45 2.44 -33.87
CA ILE A 628 -1.25 3.79 -33.31
C ILE A 628 -1.50 3.81 -31.80
N SER A 629 -2.56 3.14 -31.35
CA SER A 629 -2.91 3.06 -29.92
C SER A 629 -1.86 2.27 -29.12
N VAL A 630 -1.41 1.12 -29.62
CA VAL A 630 -0.35 0.30 -28.99
C VAL A 630 0.97 1.07 -28.91
N LEU A 631 1.36 1.75 -29.99
CA LEU A 631 2.58 2.56 -30.01
C LEU A 631 2.50 3.75 -29.06
N THR A 632 1.34 4.42 -28.98
CA THR A 632 1.12 5.55 -28.05
C THR A 632 1.22 5.10 -26.60
N ASN A 633 0.61 3.96 -26.25
CA ASN A 633 0.69 3.40 -24.91
C ASN A 633 2.14 3.00 -24.55
N SER A 634 2.85 2.39 -25.49
CA SER A 634 4.27 2.02 -25.30
C SER A 634 5.14 3.26 -25.01
N ILE A 635 4.86 4.41 -25.63
CA ILE A 635 5.57 5.67 -25.36
C ILE A 635 5.28 6.19 -23.94
N VAL A 636 4.02 6.09 -23.49
CA VAL A 636 3.62 6.54 -22.15
C VAL A 636 4.26 5.65 -21.08
N GLU A 637 4.25 4.33 -21.26
CA GLU A 637 4.88 3.37 -20.34
C GLU A 637 6.38 3.61 -20.21
N LEU A 638 7.06 3.81 -21.34
CA LEU A 638 8.48 4.12 -21.37
C LEU A 638 8.77 5.46 -20.66
N THR A 639 7.95 6.49 -20.90
CA THR A 639 8.10 7.79 -20.24
C THR A 639 7.90 7.69 -18.73
N SER A 640 6.94 6.88 -18.27
CA SER A 640 6.72 6.60 -16.84
C SER A 640 7.90 5.88 -16.19
N THR A 641 8.44 4.87 -16.88
CA THR A 641 9.63 4.12 -16.43
C THR A 641 10.83 5.07 -16.28
N MET A 642 10.98 6.05 -17.17
CA MET A 642 12.04 7.06 -17.09
C MET A 642 11.90 8.06 -15.94
N LEU A 643 10.71 8.22 -15.35
CA LEU A 643 10.48 9.12 -14.21
C LEU A 643 10.94 8.51 -12.87
N GLY A 644 11.12 7.18 -12.81
CA GLY A 644 11.60 6.45 -11.64
C GLY A 644 13.08 6.06 -11.70
N GLU A 645 13.47 5.08 -10.89
CA GLU A 645 14.74 4.37 -11.04
C GLU A 645 14.58 3.29 -12.12
N TYR A 646 15.48 3.28 -13.12
CA TYR A 646 15.40 2.35 -14.25
C TYR A 646 16.79 1.87 -14.68
N GLN A 647 16.85 0.67 -15.27
CA GLN A 647 18.03 0.20 -15.99
C GLN A 647 17.87 0.43 -17.50
N VAL A 648 18.98 0.67 -18.20
CA VAL A 648 18.97 0.88 -19.66
C VAL A 648 18.45 -0.36 -20.40
N GLY A 649 18.68 -1.57 -19.86
CA GLY A 649 18.15 -2.82 -20.39
C GLY A 649 16.62 -2.83 -20.47
N ASP A 650 15.95 -2.32 -19.42
CA ASP A 650 14.49 -2.30 -19.33
C ASP A 650 13.88 -1.38 -20.39
N ILE A 651 14.48 -0.20 -20.59
CA ILE A 651 14.05 0.75 -21.61
C ILE A 651 14.22 0.16 -23.02
N VAL A 652 15.32 -0.54 -23.28
CA VAL A 652 15.56 -1.19 -24.58
C VAL A 652 14.53 -2.30 -24.81
N ALA A 653 14.21 -3.12 -23.80
CA ALA A 653 13.20 -4.16 -23.90
C ALA A 653 11.81 -3.58 -24.24
N GLN A 654 11.39 -2.51 -23.54
CA GLN A 654 10.11 -1.84 -23.78
C GLN A 654 10.02 -1.23 -25.19
N VAL A 655 11.11 -0.65 -25.72
CA VAL A 655 11.12 -0.17 -27.11
C VAL A 655 10.94 -1.32 -28.10
N LEU A 656 11.66 -2.43 -27.93
CA LEU A 656 11.54 -3.58 -28.82
C LEU A 656 10.13 -4.19 -28.76
N GLU A 657 9.52 -4.24 -27.58
CA GLU A 657 8.15 -4.71 -27.38
C GLU A 657 7.14 -3.81 -28.09
N GLY A 658 7.31 -2.48 -28.03
CA GLY A 658 6.49 -1.53 -28.78
C GLY A 658 6.58 -1.72 -30.29
N PHE A 659 7.77 -2.01 -30.82
CA PHE A 659 7.96 -2.36 -32.23
C PHE A 659 7.29 -3.70 -32.58
N TYR A 660 7.51 -4.73 -31.76
CA TYR A 660 7.00 -6.08 -32.00
C TYR A 660 5.47 -6.13 -31.95
N ARG A 661 4.86 -5.66 -30.84
CA ARG A 661 3.41 -5.67 -30.65
C ARG A 661 2.69 -4.62 -31.49
N GLY A 662 3.30 -3.45 -31.64
CA GLY A 662 2.68 -2.31 -32.33
C GLY A 662 2.62 -2.48 -33.83
N MET A 663 3.59 -3.16 -34.45
CA MET A 663 3.66 -3.30 -35.91
C MET A 663 3.50 -4.74 -36.40
N GLY A 664 3.54 -5.73 -35.51
CA GLY A 664 3.50 -7.14 -35.90
C GLY A 664 4.74 -7.59 -36.67
N PHE A 665 5.90 -7.01 -36.36
CA PHE A 665 7.17 -7.46 -36.95
C PHE A 665 7.47 -8.91 -36.52
N SER A 666 7.94 -9.72 -37.46
CA SER A 666 8.31 -11.12 -37.20
C SER A 666 9.55 -11.19 -36.32
N LYS A 667 10.50 -10.25 -36.48
CA LYS A 667 11.72 -10.14 -35.66
C LYS A 667 12.01 -8.67 -35.37
N VAL A 668 12.44 -8.37 -34.15
CA VAL A 668 12.93 -7.04 -33.74
C VAL A 668 14.21 -7.21 -32.94
N LEU A 669 15.30 -6.59 -33.38
CA LEU A 669 16.62 -6.69 -32.76
C LEU A 669 17.15 -5.32 -32.36
N PHE A 670 17.77 -5.25 -31.18
CA PHE A 670 18.57 -4.09 -30.78
C PHE A 670 20.06 -4.38 -30.95
N LEU A 671 20.70 -3.60 -31.83
CA LEU A 671 22.13 -3.63 -32.07
C LEU A 671 22.81 -2.56 -31.22
N MET A 672 23.87 -2.95 -30.51
CA MET A 672 24.67 -2.06 -29.70
C MET A 672 26.09 -1.95 -30.26
N ARG A 673 26.66 -0.74 -30.20
CA ARG A 673 28.04 -0.48 -30.64
C ARG A 673 29.04 -1.15 -29.71
N ASN A 674 29.94 -1.94 -30.27
CA ASN A 674 31.15 -2.41 -29.62
C ASN A 674 32.33 -1.49 -29.98
N PRO A 675 32.78 -0.62 -29.05
CA PRO A 675 33.85 0.34 -29.34
C PRO A 675 35.21 -0.32 -29.61
N LYS A 676 35.47 -1.52 -29.06
CA LYS A 676 36.75 -2.23 -29.24
C LYS A 676 36.89 -2.86 -30.62
N GLN A 677 35.78 -3.30 -31.21
CA GLN A 677 35.74 -4.02 -32.48
C GLN A 677 35.27 -3.15 -33.66
N HIS A 678 34.93 -1.87 -33.40
CA HIS A 678 34.30 -0.97 -34.36
C HIS A 678 33.12 -1.64 -35.10
N SER A 679 32.32 -2.41 -34.36
CA SER A 679 31.20 -3.19 -34.89
C SER A 679 29.91 -2.88 -34.14
N MET A 680 28.79 -3.14 -34.80
CA MET A 680 27.45 -3.14 -34.23
C MET A 680 26.98 -4.58 -34.15
N GLN A 681 26.55 -5.03 -32.97
CA GLN A 681 26.14 -6.42 -32.75
C GLN A 681 24.79 -6.46 -32.04
N ALA A 682 23.90 -7.35 -32.47
CA ALA A 682 22.63 -7.58 -31.78
C ALA A 682 22.87 -8.11 -30.36
N ARG A 683 22.14 -7.54 -29.39
CA ARG A 683 22.26 -7.88 -27.96
C ARG A 683 20.95 -8.35 -27.34
N VAL A 684 19.85 -7.83 -27.85
CA VAL A 684 18.48 -8.16 -27.43
C VAL A 684 17.65 -8.37 -28.68
N GLY A 685 16.78 -9.37 -28.66
CA GLY A 685 15.91 -9.70 -29.77
C GLY A 685 14.54 -10.19 -29.30
N LEU A 686 13.51 -9.92 -30.09
CA LEU A 686 12.17 -10.44 -29.93
C LEU A 686 11.70 -11.03 -31.26
N GLY A 687 10.90 -12.09 -31.21
CA GLY A 687 10.34 -12.74 -32.39
C GLY A 687 11.06 -14.03 -32.81
N ALA A 688 10.54 -14.68 -33.85
CA ALA A 688 10.91 -16.04 -34.23
C ALA A 688 12.42 -16.14 -34.58
N ARG A 689 13.12 -17.09 -33.95
CA ARG A 689 14.57 -17.35 -34.16
C ARG A 689 15.50 -16.17 -33.85
N SER A 690 15.01 -15.13 -33.17
CA SER A 690 15.81 -13.94 -32.83
C SER A 690 17.03 -14.27 -31.96
N ASP A 691 16.88 -15.17 -30.98
CA ASP A 691 17.99 -15.63 -30.13
C ASP A 691 19.06 -16.41 -30.89
N ALA A 692 18.67 -17.22 -31.87
CA ALA A 692 19.57 -18.03 -32.67
C ALA A 692 20.46 -17.19 -33.61
N ILE A 693 19.94 -16.07 -34.12
CA ILE A 693 20.68 -15.19 -35.04
C ILE A 693 21.44 -14.08 -34.31
N ARG A 694 21.07 -13.76 -33.07
CA ARG A 694 21.59 -12.62 -32.29
C ARG A 694 23.12 -12.50 -32.28
N GLU A 695 23.83 -13.59 -32.02
CA GLU A 695 25.29 -13.55 -31.91
C GLU A 695 25.99 -13.29 -33.25
N GLN A 696 25.37 -13.76 -34.33
CA GLN A 696 25.88 -13.67 -35.71
C GLN A 696 25.42 -12.38 -36.41
N PHE A 697 24.31 -11.78 -35.94
CA PHE A 697 23.72 -10.56 -36.50
C PHE A 697 24.56 -9.32 -36.13
N SER A 698 25.57 -9.04 -36.96
CA SER A 698 26.52 -7.97 -36.72
C SER A 698 27.11 -7.38 -38.01
N PHE A 699 27.56 -6.12 -37.96
CA PHE A 699 28.28 -5.48 -39.06
C PHE A 699 29.40 -4.57 -38.56
N LYS A 700 30.44 -4.38 -39.39
CA LYS A 700 31.54 -3.43 -39.11
C LYS A 700 31.12 -2.03 -39.54
N GLN A 701 31.28 -1.08 -38.63
CA GLN A 701 30.90 0.32 -38.86
C GLN A 701 31.95 1.01 -39.74
N GLY A 702 31.50 1.66 -40.82
CA GLY A 702 32.35 2.43 -41.74
C GLY A 702 33.06 1.61 -42.83
N ALA A 703 32.79 0.30 -42.93
CA ALA A 703 33.50 -0.61 -43.84
C ALA A 703 32.73 -0.93 -45.15
N GLY A 704 31.49 -0.49 -45.31
CA GLY A 704 30.62 -0.86 -46.43
C GLY A 704 29.69 0.26 -46.90
N GLY A 705 29.26 0.19 -48.16
CA GLY A 705 28.22 1.05 -48.76
C GLY A 705 26.81 0.44 -48.65
N ASP A 706 26.63 -0.50 -47.73
CA ASP A 706 25.35 -1.14 -47.46
C ASP A 706 24.40 -0.25 -46.65
N ILE A 707 23.12 -0.61 -46.63
CA ILE A 707 22.07 0.18 -45.97
C ILE A 707 22.25 0.31 -44.46
N PHE A 708 22.93 -0.62 -43.77
CA PHE A 708 23.15 -0.56 -42.32
C PHE A 708 24.21 0.50 -42.00
N ASN A 709 25.30 0.50 -42.77
CA ASN A 709 26.32 1.54 -42.69
C ASN A 709 25.79 2.90 -43.11
N GLU A 710 24.94 2.95 -44.15
CA GLU A 710 24.35 4.21 -44.62
C GLU A 710 23.34 4.78 -43.62
N ALA A 711 22.49 3.95 -43.00
CA ALA A 711 21.59 4.36 -41.91
C ALA A 711 22.38 4.91 -40.71
N ALA A 712 23.44 4.21 -40.29
CA ALA A 712 24.28 4.65 -39.18
C ALA A 712 25.06 5.95 -39.48
N ARG A 713 25.47 6.17 -40.73
CA ARG A 713 26.22 7.35 -41.16
C ARG A 713 25.33 8.58 -41.33
N LEU A 714 24.16 8.42 -41.94
CA LEU A 714 23.21 9.51 -42.17
C LEU A 714 22.36 9.83 -40.94
N GLY A 715 22.25 8.90 -39.99
CA GLY A 715 21.35 9.02 -38.84
C GLY A 715 19.87 9.07 -39.25
N ARG A 716 19.54 8.47 -40.40
CA ARG A 716 18.18 8.40 -40.95
C ARG A 716 17.66 6.98 -40.91
N GLU A 717 16.37 6.88 -40.66
CA GLU A 717 15.61 5.65 -40.76
C GLU A 717 15.52 5.16 -42.20
N PHE A 718 15.47 3.85 -42.38
CA PHE A 718 15.18 3.22 -43.65
C PHE A 718 13.97 2.32 -43.49
N VAL A 719 12.97 2.50 -44.34
CA VAL A 719 11.79 1.64 -44.42
C VAL A 719 11.80 0.98 -45.80
N ILE A 720 12.09 -0.31 -45.82
CA ILE A 720 12.21 -1.12 -47.03
C ILE A 720 11.01 -2.06 -47.07
N VAL A 721 10.03 -1.70 -47.89
CA VAL A 721 8.78 -2.45 -48.06
C VAL A 721 8.98 -3.74 -48.85
N ASP A 722 10.01 -3.80 -49.69
CA ASP A 722 10.35 -4.95 -50.53
C ASP A 722 11.88 -5.02 -50.67
N THR A 723 12.48 -6.09 -50.15
CA THR A 723 13.93 -6.35 -50.14
C THR A 723 14.46 -6.82 -51.49
N ASP A 724 13.62 -7.41 -52.34
CA ASP A 724 13.97 -7.91 -53.68
C ASP A 724 13.90 -6.82 -54.77
N ALA A 725 13.39 -5.64 -54.42
CA ALA A 725 13.32 -4.50 -55.33
C ALA A 725 14.70 -4.15 -55.93
N GLU A 726 14.76 -3.94 -57.25
CA GLU A 726 16.00 -3.75 -58.02
C GLU A 726 16.92 -2.63 -57.48
N ARG A 727 16.35 -1.61 -56.84
CA ARG A 727 17.06 -0.49 -56.20
C ARG A 727 17.91 -0.86 -54.97
N TYR A 728 17.64 -2.00 -54.35
CA TYR A 728 18.31 -2.50 -53.14
C TYR A 728 19.21 -3.72 -53.40
N ARG A 729 19.25 -4.23 -54.64
CA ARG A 729 20.10 -5.34 -55.05
C ARG A 729 21.58 -5.03 -54.76
N GLY A 730 22.21 -5.85 -53.92
CA GLY A 730 23.59 -5.67 -53.48
C GLY A 730 23.83 -4.56 -52.44
N LYS A 731 22.77 -3.89 -51.95
CA LYS A 731 22.86 -2.89 -50.87
C LYS A 731 22.43 -3.44 -49.51
N ILE A 732 21.59 -4.48 -49.48
CA ILE A 732 21.30 -5.25 -48.26
C ILE A 732 22.41 -6.30 -48.11
N PRO A 733 23.10 -6.38 -46.95
CA PRO A 733 24.15 -7.36 -46.76
C PRO A 733 23.66 -8.81 -46.90
N ALA A 734 24.43 -9.66 -47.58
CA ALA A 734 24.08 -11.06 -47.79
C ALA A 734 23.83 -11.82 -46.46
N TRP A 735 24.65 -11.54 -45.43
CA TRP A 735 24.47 -12.13 -44.10
C TRP A 735 23.09 -11.80 -43.49
N CYS A 736 22.52 -10.64 -43.79
CA CYS A 736 21.20 -10.26 -43.27
C CYS A 736 20.10 -11.05 -43.99
N LEU A 737 20.24 -11.24 -45.31
CA LEU A 737 19.29 -12.02 -46.11
C LEU A 737 19.35 -13.51 -45.73
N GLU A 738 20.54 -14.05 -45.46
CA GLU A 738 20.73 -15.45 -45.06
C GLU A 738 20.28 -15.74 -43.62
N LEU A 739 20.46 -14.81 -42.69
CA LEU A 739 20.11 -15.03 -41.28
C LEU A 739 18.64 -14.73 -40.97
N ALA A 740 18.10 -13.63 -41.49
CA ALA A 740 16.78 -13.13 -41.10
C ALA A 740 15.68 -13.37 -42.14
N GLU A 741 16.07 -13.64 -43.40
CA GLU A 741 15.17 -13.87 -44.54
C GLU A 741 14.01 -12.83 -44.66
N PRO A 742 14.29 -11.51 -44.63
CA PRO A 742 13.24 -10.50 -44.55
C PRO A 742 12.56 -10.23 -45.90
N VAL A 743 11.23 -10.23 -45.94
CA VAL A 743 10.42 -9.68 -47.05
C VAL A 743 10.42 -8.15 -47.02
N SER A 744 10.32 -7.58 -45.83
CA SER A 744 10.45 -6.14 -45.59
C SER A 744 11.26 -5.89 -44.33
N LEU A 745 11.97 -4.77 -44.25
CA LEU A 745 12.77 -4.43 -43.09
C LEU A 745 12.76 -2.93 -42.80
N VAL A 746 12.96 -2.59 -41.53
CA VAL A 746 13.14 -1.23 -41.06
C VAL A 746 14.41 -1.09 -40.22
N LEU A 747 15.07 0.05 -40.35
CA LEU A 747 16.27 0.41 -39.59
C LEU A 747 16.06 1.76 -38.91
N PHE A 748 16.28 1.83 -37.61
CA PHE A 748 16.23 3.07 -36.83
C PHE A 748 17.55 3.28 -36.08
N PRO A 749 18.44 4.17 -36.56
CA PRO A 749 19.69 4.47 -35.88
C PRO A 749 19.44 5.31 -34.61
N LEU A 750 20.13 4.96 -33.52
CA LEU A 750 20.15 5.73 -32.27
C LEU A 750 21.35 6.67 -32.27
N MET A 751 21.08 7.96 -32.46
CA MET A 751 22.11 9.00 -32.63
C MET A 751 22.32 9.80 -31.35
N VAL A 752 23.57 9.90 -30.89
CA VAL A 752 24.01 10.79 -29.81
C VAL A 752 25.16 11.64 -30.31
N SER A 753 24.99 12.97 -30.33
CA SER A 753 26.01 13.92 -30.81
C SER A 753 26.62 13.50 -32.16
N GLU A 754 25.74 13.23 -33.14
CA GLU A 754 26.09 12.79 -34.51
C GLU A 754 26.77 11.41 -34.62
N ASN A 755 26.91 10.67 -33.51
CA ASN A 755 27.43 9.31 -33.51
C ASN A 755 26.30 8.29 -33.31
N CYS A 756 26.25 7.28 -34.17
CA CYS A 756 25.37 6.12 -33.99
C CYS A 756 25.91 5.22 -32.87
N ILE A 757 25.16 5.11 -31.77
CA ILE A 757 25.51 4.31 -30.58
C ILE A 757 24.78 2.96 -30.52
N GLY A 758 23.69 2.83 -31.29
CA GLY A 758 22.85 1.64 -31.36
C GLY A 758 21.92 1.71 -32.56
N MET A 759 21.23 0.63 -32.88
CA MET A 759 20.26 0.60 -33.98
C MET A 759 19.16 -0.43 -33.69
N VAL A 760 17.91 -0.06 -33.93
CA VAL A 760 16.80 -1.01 -33.95
C VAL A 760 16.63 -1.53 -35.38
N TYR A 761 16.64 -2.85 -35.52
CA TYR A 761 16.27 -3.58 -36.73
C TYR A 761 14.91 -4.24 -36.49
N ALA A 762 14.01 -4.18 -37.47
CA ALA A 762 12.81 -5.01 -37.45
C ALA A 762 12.44 -5.49 -38.85
N ASP A 763 11.86 -6.69 -38.94
CA ASP A 763 11.49 -7.31 -40.22
C ASP A 763 10.11 -7.97 -40.22
N THR A 764 9.64 -8.29 -41.42
CA THR A 764 8.56 -9.24 -41.66
C THR A 764 9.03 -10.30 -42.65
N ASP A 765 8.62 -11.55 -42.47
CA ASP A 765 9.00 -12.71 -43.30
C ASP A 765 7.86 -13.23 -44.19
N GLU A 766 6.60 -12.92 -43.89
CA GLU A 766 5.45 -13.38 -44.69
C GLU A 766 4.86 -12.32 -45.63
N ALA A 767 4.74 -11.07 -45.18
CA ALA A 767 4.09 -9.99 -45.93
C ALA A 767 4.78 -8.63 -45.73
N PRO A 768 4.77 -7.73 -46.73
CA PRO A 768 5.35 -6.38 -46.60
C PRO A 768 4.75 -5.58 -45.44
N ALA A 769 5.59 -4.95 -44.62
CA ALA A 769 5.14 -4.05 -43.57
C ALA A 769 4.48 -2.80 -44.17
N SER A 770 3.22 -2.54 -43.79
CA SER A 770 2.49 -1.32 -44.15
C SER A 770 2.58 -0.33 -42.99
N ILE A 771 3.41 0.71 -43.14
CA ILE A 771 3.65 1.74 -42.12
C ILE A 771 3.18 3.10 -42.66
N ASN A 772 2.17 3.69 -42.01
CA ASN A 772 1.68 5.02 -42.33
C ASN A 772 2.53 6.13 -41.65
N ALA A 773 2.30 7.39 -42.02
CA ALA A 773 3.10 8.52 -41.53
C ALA A 773 2.97 8.75 -40.01
N GLU A 774 1.84 8.40 -39.41
CA GLU A 774 1.57 8.58 -37.99
C GLU A 774 2.23 7.48 -37.15
N GLU A 775 2.11 6.22 -37.58
CA GLU A 775 2.83 5.06 -37.01
C GLU A 775 4.35 5.29 -37.04
N LEU A 776 4.88 5.77 -38.18
CA LEU A 776 6.30 6.08 -38.32
C LEU A 776 6.75 7.19 -37.34
N LYS A 777 5.91 8.20 -37.11
CA LYS A 777 6.20 9.27 -36.14
C LYS A 777 6.24 8.75 -34.70
N LEU A 778 5.40 7.79 -34.36
CA LEU A 778 5.38 7.16 -33.03
C LEU A 778 6.59 6.24 -32.83
N LEU A 779 6.96 5.44 -33.83
CA LEU A 779 8.19 4.64 -33.78
C LEU A 779 9.43 5.52 -33.59
N HIS A 780 9.50 6.66 -34.28
CA HIS A 780 10.55 7.66 -34.03
C HIS A 780 10.54 8.20 -32.61
N THR A 781 9.36 8.38 -32.03
CA THR A 781 9.24 8.91 -30.68
C THR A 781 9.76 7.89 -29.67
N LEU A 782 9.45 6.60 -29.82
CA LEU A 782 10.00 5.51 -29.01
C LEU A 782 11.53 5.49 -29.05
N VAL A 783 12.11 5.52 -30.25
CA VAL A 783 13.58 5.50 -30.42
C VAL A 783 14.23 6.73 -29.79
N LYS A 784 13.62 7.92 -29.92
CA LYS A 784 14.12 9.16 -29.27
C LYS A 784 14.09 9.08 -27.75
N GLN A 785 13.06 8.49 -27.16
CA GLN A 785 13.01 8.31 -25.71
C GLN A 785 14.09 7.35 -25.21
N ALA A 786 14.36 6.25 -25.93
CA ALA A 786 15.49 5.38 -25.61
C ALA A 786 16.84 6.12 -25.68
N VAL A 787 17.05 6.98 -26.68
CA VAL A 787 18.26 7.82 -26.74
C VAL A 787 18.39 8.73 -25.52
N LEU A 788 17.29 9.37 -25.09
CA LEU A 788 17.28 10.22 -23.91
C LEU A 788 17.58 9.43 -22.63
N ALA A 789 17.00 8.24 -22.47
CA ALA A 789 17.26 7.37 -21.32
C ALA A 789 18.72 6.92 -21.25
N ILE A 790 19.31 6.53 -22.37
CA ILE A 790 20.73 6.16 -22.46
C ILE A 790 21.63 7.34 -22.08
N GLN A 791 21.33 8.54 -22.57
CA GLN A 791 22.08 9.76 -22.23
C GLN A 791 21.97 10.15 -20.75
N GLN A 792 20.79 10.00 -20.14
CA GLN A 792 20.59 10.30 -18.71
C GLN A 792 21.33 9.31 -17.82
N SER A 793 21.29 8.01 -18.16
CA SER A 793 22.05 6.98 -17.44
C SER A 793 23.56 7.24 -17.48
N GLN A 794 24.10 7.62 -18.65
CA GLN A 794 25.53 7.99 -18.81
C GLN A 794 25.96 9.28 -18.10
N ARG A 795 25.02 10.10 -17.61
CA ARG A 795 25.32 11.30 -16.79
C ARG A 795 25.24 11.03 -15.29
N ARG A 796 24.59 9.94 -14.87
CA ARG A 796 24.41 9.55 -13.47
C ARG A 796 25.51 8.61 -12.97
N GLY A 797 26.11 7.83 -13.87
CA GLY A 797 27.38 7.12 -13.63
C GLY A 797 28.57 7.98 -14.02
#